data_AF-A0A380LJR9-F1
#
_entry.id   AF-A0A380LJR9-F1
#
_cell.length_a   1.000
_cell.length_b   1.000
_cell.length_c   1.000
_cell.angle_alpha   90.00
_cell.angle_beta   90.00
_cell.angle_gamma   90.00
#
_symmetry.space_group_name_H-M   'P 1'
#
loop_
_entity.id
_entity.type
_entity.pdbx_description
1 polymer ?
#
loop_
_entity_poly.entity_id
_entity_poly.type
_entity_poly.pdbx_seq_one_letter_code
_entity_poly.pdbx_strand_id
1 'polypeptide(L)'
;MRIIKSTVGIILSLSMMATPVYAQETRDWTNEESFVPSLLKQEEGTLTFDFRFMQEQPVQGEHASVVLPENYMVFENTEPVPVYAYTVETDQITDMVLGTVEVEDGEAIITFSGESVDYSIFKGEFNVTGDFIDEQYETDVVSWNLNDKVQENLRLPEKTEVPVKEEEQPAEDEIDNIETEPSVEEEEKPVMEETEPEESPEITPEAAVNSLEEDTEGLHYQAHVQNIGWMDAVNDGEVAGTQGQNLRMEALKIDLDSEEIQYRGHVQNLGWQNWVTGSQMAGTTGQDLRMEAVEIKLTGEMAQKYDIYYRVHVSDYGTLGWAKNGQTAGTTDLNTSMQSIEICLYEKGDVSAPQTGGSSLSPTNKGTLTYQAHVQNIGWQGSVADGDIAGTQKKSLRMEALRIYLNNPEGVEGSVRYKAHVENIGWQDWVGNGEIAGTTGQDLRIEAVQIELTGAMAERYDIYYRVHVSDYGTLGWAKNGEVAGTTDYKKAAQSIEIRLYEKGDSSAPQTGGSYLTPTNKGMITYQAHVENIGWQDSVADGNMAGTQGRSLRMEAMKIYLNNPEGVEGSVRYKAHVQNIGWQNWVNSGQVAGTTGQDLRMEAIQIELTGEMAEKYDIYYRVHVSNYGTLGWAKNGDKAGTESMQTAIQSIEIKILEKGDQSIECSDGYLGPERLGTLSYSVQVENSWQENKTSGEISGTTGQSKMLTGLRMSIENNSENCFDGSIQYQAHFSNDGWTNTAADGTDSVSNGNGIEAIKISLTGELAKYCDVYYRTHVENLGWMGWAKNGQAAGTTKLGYHMEALEVRLVLKGTYVGPNENYYKDYLNPTLQKAHEINNSLGRDLRAAFNYAKSITYSRYEPADYNGYGSENYAAYGFATHRGNCYVMAAVFTYLAKDLGYDAHQVGGYQGSYNTPHSWVEIVINGTIYVFDPDFEKELGRNGYMFTYGTSGTLMYHSYSRMN
;
A
#
# COMPACT_ATOMS: atom_id res chain seq x y z
N MET A 1 40.45 -2.25 -39.88
CA MET A 1 41.64 -1.39 -39.68
C MET A 1 41.14 0.05 -39.71
N ARG A 2 41.03 0.76 -38.57
CA ARG A 2 42.07 1.39 -37.72
C ARG A 2 42.46 2.82 -38.19
N ILE A 3 41.92 3.82 -37.46
CA ILE A 3 42.59 5.06 -36.97
C ILE A 3 42.99 6.12 -38.03
N ILE A 4 42.83 7.42 -37.71
CA ILE A 4 43.88 8.48 -37.77
C ILE A 4 43.36 9.89 -37.39
N LYS A 5 44.02 10.52 -36.38
CA LYS A 5 44.05 11.98 -36.04
C LYS A 5 42.73 12.59 -35.52
N SER A 6 42.74 13.68 -34.72
CA SER A 6 43.76 14.74 -34.56
C SER A 6 44.22 15.01 -33.12
N THR A 7 45.23 15.87 -32.93
CA THR A 7 45.91 16.13 -31.65
C THR A 7 46.38 17.60 -31.55
N VAL A 8 46.01 18.30 -30.46
CA VAL A 8 46.53 19.61 -29.99
C VAL A 8 46.37 19.65 -28.45
N GLY A 9 47.27 20.20 -27.62
CA GLY A 9 48.56 20.82 -27.97
C GLY A 9 49.43 21.48 -26.88
N ILE A 10 49.33 21.10 -25.59
CA ILE A 10 50.39 21.31 -24.55
C ILE A 10 50.62 22.79 -24.08
N ILE A 11 51.43 22.96 -23.01
CA ILE A 11 51.84 24.16 -22.22
C ILE A 11 51.00 24.34 -20.95
N LEU A 12 51.50 24.45 -19.71
CA LEU A 12 52.81 24.29 -19.00
C LEU A 12 52.48 24.17 -17.48
N SER A 13 53.30 23.72 -16.50
CA SER A 13 54.66 23.14 -16.37
C SER A 13 54.69 22.27 -15.08
N LEU A 14 55.57 21.26 -14.90
CA LEU A 14 56.90 21.32 -14.24
C LEU A 14 57.11 22.41 -13.16
N SER A 15 57.82 22.19 -12.04
CA SER A 15 58.31 20.98 -11.34
C SER A 15 59.08 21.39 -10.07
N MET A 16 58.94 20.68 -8.95
CA MET A 16 60.08 20.30 -8.09
C MET A 16 59.73 19.19 -7.08
N MET A 17 60.76 18.56 -6.51
CA MET A 17 60.69 17.27 -5.81
C MET A 17 60.42 17.40 -4.30
N ALA A 18 59.76 16.39 -3.73
CA ALA A 18 59.89 16.00 -2.33
C ALA A 18 60.08 14.48 -2.23
N THR A 19 60.79 14.02 -1.20
CA THR A 19 61.09 12.59 -0.93
C THR A 19 59.88 11.87 -0.30
N PRO A 20 59.80 10.52 -0.40
CA PRO A 20 58.76 9.76 0.30
C PRO A 20 58.86 9.96 1.81
N VAL A 21 57.72 10.12 2.45
CA VAL A 21 57.57 10.24 3.91
C VAL A 21 56.54 9.19 4.32
N TYR A 22 56.98 8.22 5.13
CA TYR A 22 56.19 7.18 5.80
C TYR A 22 55.05 6.53 4.99
N ALA A 23 55.27 5.28 4.60
CA ALA A 23 54.22 4.31 4.87
C ALA A 23 54.09 4.24 6.40
N GLN A 24 52.89 4.52 6.93
CA GLN A 24 52.52 4.02 8.24
C GLN A 24 52.32 2.51 8.12
N GLU A 25 52.72 1.75 9.14
CA GLU A 25 52.27 0.36 9.27
C GLU A 25 50.77 0.42 9.59
N THR A 26 49.93 0.03 8.64
CA THR A 26 48.48 0.05 8.78
C THR A 26 48.06 -1.09 9.72
N ARG A 27 47.38 -0.76 10.82
CA ARG A 27 46.91 -1.76 11.79
C ARG A 27 45.80 -2.60 11.16
N ASP A 28 45.96 -3.90 11.28
CA ASP A 28 44.96 -4.93 11.01
C ASP A 28 44.34 -5.32 12.36
N TRP A 29 43.02 -5.17 12.47
CA TRP A 29 42.26 -5.42 13.70
C TRP A 29 41.60 -6.82 13.76
N THR A 30 41.75 -7.67 12.74
CA THR A 30 41.02 -8.96 12.56
C THR A 30 41.11 -9.95 13.72
N ASN A 31 42.15 -9.87 14.56
CA ASN A 31 42.47 -10.88 15.57
C ASN A 31 42.68 -10.30 16.99
N GLU A 32 42.29 -9.05 17.24
CA GLU A 32 42.40 -8.43 18.57
C GLU A 32 41.12 -8.59 19.42
N GLU A 33 41.25 -8.80 20.74
CA GLU A 33 40.11 -8.70 21.69
C GLU A 33 39.46 -7.29 21.73
N SER A 34 40.09 -6.32 21.07
CA SER A 34 39.63 -4.94 20.95
C SER A 34 38.51 -4.76 19.91
N PHE A 35 38.36 -5.67 18.94
CA PHE A 35 37.39 -5.61 17.84
C PHE A 35 36.56 -6.91 17.80
N VAL A 36 35.24 -6.79 18.02
CA VAL A 36 34.32 -7.94 17.98
C VAL A 36 33.23 -7.71 16.94
N PRO A 37 33.28 -8.42 15.78
CA PRO A 37 32.21 -8.43 14.81
C PRO A 37 31.14 -9.49 15.17
N SER A 38 29.87 -9.15 14.99
CA SER A 38 28.76 -10.11 15.11
C SER A 38 27.66 -9.83 14.10
N LEU A 39 27.27 -10.82 13.30
CA LEU A 39 26.13 -10.74 12.38
C LEU A 39 24.84 -10.56 13.20
N LEU A 40 24.17 -9.43 13.02
CA LEU A 40 22.91 -9.07 13.70
C LEU A 40 21.69 -9.57 12.90
N LYS A 41 21.74 -9.46 11.57
CA LYS A 41 20.59 -9.69 10.67
C LYS A 41 21.03 -10.19 9.30
N GLN A 42 20.19 -11.02 8.68
CA GLN A 42 20.29 -11.43 7.29
C GLN A 42 18.89 -11.36 6.67
N GLU A 43 18.77 -10.68 5.52
CA GLU A 43 17.59 -10.68 4.64
C GLU A 43 18.06 -10.83 3.18
N GLU A 44 17.14 -10.93 2.21
CA GLU A 44 17.48 -11.15 0.80
C GLU A 44 18.36 -10.01 0.24
N GLY A 45 19.67 -10.27 0.08
CA GLY A 45 20.65 -9.30 -0.43
C GLY A 45 21.31 -8.39 0.61
N THR A 46 21.02 -8.53 1.91
CA THR A 46 21.55 -7.66 2.98
C THR A 46 22.08 -8.46 4.18
N LEU A 47 23.27 -8.07 4.67
CA LEU A 47 23.92 -8.60 5.86
C LEU A 47 24.25 -7.45 6.84
N THR A 48 23.57 -7.39 7.98
CA THR A 48 23.81 -6.34 9.00
C THR A 48 24.78 -6.86 10.06
N PHE A 49 25.90 -6.16 10.27
CA PHE A 49 26.90 -6.50 11.28
C PHE A 49 27.01 -5.44 12.39
N ASP A 50 27.08 -5.89 13.63
CA ASP A 50 27.45 -5.08 14.79
C ASP A 50 28.96 -5.19 15.02
N PHE A 51 29.63 -4.05 15.24
CA PHE A 51 31.09 -3.96 15.40
C PHE A 51 31.46 -3.24 16.71
N ARG A 52 31.88 -3.99 17.72
CA ARG A 52 32.21 -3.41 19.02
C ARG A 52 33.72 -3.21 19.19
N PHE A 53 34.11 -1.94 19.25
CA PHE A 53 35.42 -1.53 19.76
C PHE A 53 35.41 -1.52 21.30
N MET A 54 36.39 -2.17 21.92
CA MET A 54 36.38 -2.47 23.36
C MET A 54 37.41 -1.66 24.19
N GLN A 55 38.48 -1.14 23.57
CA GLN A 55 39.56 -0.45 24.30
C GLN A 55 40.20 0.75 23.56
N GLU A 56 40.32 0.71 22.23
CA GLU A 56 40.93 1.77 21.42
C GLU A 56 40.06 2.11 20.20
N GLN A 57 40.24 3.32 19.66
CA GLN A 57 39.51 3.83 18.49
C GLN A 57 40.31 3.57 17.20
N PRO A 58 39.66 3.18 16.09
CA PRO A 58 40.32 3.11 14.79
C PRO A 58 40.69 4.52 14.28
N VAL A 59 41.78 4.63 13.53
CA VAL A 59 42.21 5.88 12.89
C VAL A 59 42.35 5.75 11.37
N GLN A 60 42.35 6.88 10.66
CA GLN A 60 42.42 6.94 9.20
C GLN A 60 43.52 6.04 8.62
N GLY A 61 43.14 5.12 7.74
CA GLY A 61 44.04 4.17 7.07
C GLY A 61 44.29 2.86 7.81
N GLU A 62 43.72 2.65 9.00
CA GLU A 62 43.60 1.31 9.59
C GLU A 62 42.46 0.52 8.93
N HIS A 63 42.49 -0.81 9.10
CA HIS A 63 41.56 -1.72 8.42
C HIS A 63 41.20 -2.94 9.29
N ALA A 64 40.04 -3.51 9.02
CA ALA A 64 39.57 -4.77 9.61
C ALA A 64 38.87 -5.59 8.53
N SER A 65 39.07 -6.91 8.50
CA SER A 65 38.29 -7.81 7.65
C SER A 65 37.28 -8.63 8.45
N VAL A 66 36.24 -9.10 7.76
CA VAL A 66 35.25 -10.04 8.26
C VAL A 66 35.15 -11.20 7.28
N VAL A 67 35.51 -12.40 7.72
CA VAL A 67 35.32 -13.63 6.95
C VAL A 67 33.83 -13.90 6.81
N LEU A 68 33.32 -13.93 5.57
CA LEU A 68 31.93 -14.28 5.30
C LEU A 68 31.75 -15.81 5.36
N PRO A 69 30.56 -16.34 5.67
CA PRO A 69 30.33 -17.79 5.70
C PRO A 69 30.63 -18.46 4.35
N GLU A 70 31.09 -19.71 4.36
CA GLU A 70 31.53 -20.48 3.16
C GLU A 70 30.47 -20.60 2.03
N ASN A 71 29.21 -20.26 2.32
CA ASN A 71 28.11 -20.26 1.35
C ASN A 71 28.05 -18.99 0.47
N TYR A 72 28.90 -17.98 0.71
CA TYR A 72 28.90 -16.69 0.00
C TYR A 72 30.13 -16.52 -0.90
N MET A 73 30.07 -17.06 -2.11
CA MET A 73 31.00 -16.76 -3.21
C MET A 73 30.17 -16.58 -4.50
N VAL A 74 30.49 -15.68 -5.44
CA VAL A 74 31.70 -14.85 -5.62
C VAL A 74 31.30 -13.37 -5.80
N PHE A 75 32.07 -12.43 -5.22
CA PHE A 75 31.96 -11.00 -5.53
C PHE A 75 33.22 -10.55 -6.30
N GLU A 76 33.10 -10.28 -7.61
CA GLU A 76 34.14 -9.58 -8.38
C GLU A 76 33.81 -8.08 -8.47
N ASN A 77 34.57 -7.24 -7.78
CA ASN A 77 34.49 -5.75 -7.80
C ASN A 77 33.13 -5.16 -7.40
N THR A 78 32.83 -5.13 -6.09
CA THR A 78 31.86 -4.18 -5.53
C THR A 78 32.45 -2.76 -5.55
N GLU A 79 31.68 -1.72 -5.92
CA GLU A 79 32.09 -0.34 -5.63
C GLU A 79 32.14 -0.09 -4.11
N PRO A 80 33.05 0.75 -3.57
CA PRO A 80 33.24 0.87 -2.12
C PRO A 80 32.01 1.45 -1.41
N VAL A 81 31.38 0.66 -0.53
CA VAL A 81 30.14 1.03 0.16
C VAL A 81 30.48 1.82 1.44
N PRO A 82 29.87 3.00 1.69
CA PRO A 82 30.13 3.77 2.90
C PRO A 82 29.57 3.08 4.16
N VAL A 83 30.38 3.02 5.21
CA VAL A 83 30.00 2.49 6.53
C VAL A 83 29.66 3.66 7.46
N TYR A 84 28.46 3.66 8.05
CA TYR A 84 27.95 4.76 8.87
C TYR A 84 28.03 4.48 10.37
N ALA A 85 28.25 5.51 11.18
CA ALA A 85 28.18 5.43 12.64
C ALA A 85 26.74 5.52 13.17
N TYR A 86 26.46 4.81 14.27
CA TYR A 86 25.21 4.87 15.03
C TYR A 86 25.50 5.31 16.47
N THR A 87 24.54 5.93 17.15
CA THR A 87 24.62 6.22 18.60
C THR A 87 23.69 5.32 19.41
N VAL A 88 24.27 4.57 20.35
CA VAL A 88 23.55 3.55 21.15
C VAL A 88 22.42 4.10 22.02
N GLU A 89 22.43 5.40 22.33
CA GLU A 89 21.35 6.06 23.08
C GLU A 89 20.07 6.31 22.25
N THR A 90 20.12 6.19 20.92
CA THR A 90 18.99 6.48 20.02
C THR A 90 18.71 5.43 18.95
N ASP A 91 19.65 4.51 18.67
CA ASP A 91 19.66 3.58 17.53
C ASP A 91 19.44 4.27 16.17
N GLN A 92 19.88 5.54 16.06
CA GLN A 92 19.83 6.31 14.82
C GLN A 92 21.17 6.25 14.08
N ILE A 93 21.08 6.06 12.77
CA ILE A 93 22.17 6.30 11.82
C ILE A 93 22.53 7.79 11.87
N THR A 94 23.83 8.08 11.91
CA THR A 94 24.36 9.44 11.80
C THR A 94 24.88 9.69 10.39
N ASP A 95 24.93 10.96 9.95
CA ASP A 95 25.53 11.36 8.66
C ASP A 95 27.06 11.11 8.59
N MET A 96 27.67 10.51 9.62
CA MET A 96 29.10 10.30 9.71
C MET A 96 29.52 8.95 9.11
N VAL A 97 30.16 9.03 7.94
CA VAL A 97 30.86 7.91 7.31
C VAL A 97 32.17 7.65 8.08
N LEU A 98 32.30 6.45 8.65
CA LEU A 98 33.49 5.97 9.36
C LEU A 98 34.58 5.47 8.40
N GLY A 99 34.17 4.92 7.27
CA GLY A 99 35.02 4.22 6.33
C GLY A 99 34.25 3.75 5.10
N THR A 100 34.94 3.02 4.23
CA THR A 100 34.32 2.23 3.15
C THR A 100 34.54 0.74 3.41
N VAL A 101 33.63 -0.09 2.92
CA VAL A 101 33.81 -1.54 2.84
C VAL A 101 33.88 -1.98 1.37
N GLU A 102 34.83 -2.87 1.10
CA GLU A 102 35.05 -3.52 -0.19
C GLU A 102 35.07 -5.05 0.06
N VAL A 103 34.57 -5.87 -0.86
CA VAL A 103 34.57 -7.33 -0.71
C VAL A 103 35.57 -7.94 -1.68
N GLU A 104 36.54 -8.70 -1.16
CA GLU A 104 37.61 -9.36 -1.93
C GLU A 104 37.80 -10.79 -1.40
N ASP A 105 37.89 -11.79 -2.31
CA ASP A 105 38.15 -13.22 -2.03
C ASP A 105 37.31 -13.88 -0.88
N GLY A 106 36.13 -13.33 -0.57
CA GLY A 106 35.22 -13.85 0.47
C GLY A 106 35.35 -13.17 1.84
N GLU A 107 36.18 -12.14 1.96
CA GLU A 107 36.27 -11.28 3.14
C GLU A 107 35.70 -9.88 2.82
N ALA A 108 34.96 -9.30 3.77
CA ALA A 108 34.56 -7.90 3.72
C ALA A 108 35.61 -7.03 4.44
N ILE A 109 36.35 -6.21 3.69
CA ILE A 109 37.46 -5.38 4.17
C ILE A 109 36.96 -3.96 4.41
N ILE A 110 36.95 -3.53 5.67
CA ILE A 110 36.56 -2.19 6.11
C ILE A 110 37.83 -1.33 6.24
N THR A 111 37.87 -0.19 5.54
CA THR A 111 38.95 0.80 5.59
C THR A 111 38.46 2.11 6.22
N PHE A 112 39.04 2.53 7.34
CA PHE A 112 38.58 3.72 8.08
C PHE A 112 39.10 5.02 7.47
N SER A 113 38.22 6.02 7.29
CA SER A 113 38.46 7.20 6.43
C SER A 113 38.42 8.56 7.13
N GLY A 114 38.21 8.62 8.46
CA GLY A 114 38.01 9.86 9.23
C GLY A 114 39.08 10.18 10.29
N GLU A 115 39.06 11.42 10.79
CA GLU A 115 39.77 11.79 12.03
C GLU A 115 39.14 11.11 13.26
N SER A 116 39.92 10.89 14.32
CA SER A 116 39.51 10.13 15.51
C SER A 116 38.28 10.75 16.22
N VAL A 117 37.22 9.97 16.39
CA VAL A 117 35.98 10.37 17.07
C VAL A 117 35.84 9.69 18.44
N ASP A 118 35.30 10.41 19.41
CA ASP A 118 35.20 9.99 20.82
C ASP A 118 33.81 9.39 21.13
N TYR A 119 33.56 8.16 20.63
CA TYR A 119 32.33 7.40 20.88
C TYR A 119 32.65 5.97 21.35
N SER A 120 31.96 5.49 22.38
CA SER A 120 32.36 4.27 23.12
C SER A 120 31.83 2.94 22.56
N ILE A 121 30.89 2.97 21.62
CA ILE A 121 30.35 1.81 20.88
C ILE A 121 29.90 2.32 19.51
N PHE A 122 30.14 1.54 18.46
CA PHE A 122 29.58 1.74 17.12
C PHE A 122 28.74 0.53 16.71
N LYS A 123 28.01 0.70 15.61
CA LYS A 123 27.30 -0.30 14.80
C LYS A 123 27.51 0.13 13.35
N GLY A 124 27.51 -0.79 12.40
CA GLY A 124 27.98 -0.52 11.03
C GLY A 124 27.28 -1.38 10.00
N GLU A 125 26.14 -0.91 9.52
CA GLU A 125 25.38 -1.55 8.46
C GLU A 125 25.99 -1.24 7.08
N PHE A 126 26.10 -2.26 6.25
CA PHE A 126 26.51 -2.15 4.86
C PHE A 126 25.72 -3.16 4.01
N ASN A 127 25.28 -2.73 2.82
CA ASN A 127 24.53 -3.59 1.91
C ASN A 127 25.47 -4.24 0.90
N VAL A 128 25.37 -5.55 0.73
CA VAL A 128 26.21 -6.33 -0.21
C VAL A 128 25.32 -6.90 -1.32
N THR A 129 24.88 -6.02 -2.21
CA THR A 129 24.03 -6.37 -3.35
C THR A 129 24.85 -7.03 -4.46
N GLY A 130 24.49 -8.27 -4.83
CA GLY A 130 25.06 -8.97 -5.99
C GLY A 130 24.10 -10.02 -6.53
N ASP A 131 24.27 -10.38 -7.81
CA ASP A 131 23.47 -11.42 -8.46
C ASP A 131 23.92 -12.82 -7.99
N PHE A 132 22.99 -13.63 -7.48
CA PHE A 132 23.26 -15.02 -7.15
C PHE A 132 23.35 -15.86 -8.44
N ILE A 133 24.52 -16.46 -8.68
CA ILE A 133 24.73 -17.47 -9.72
C ILE A 133 25.13 -18.79 -9.04
N ASP A 134 24.15 -19.66 -8.81
CA ASP A 134 24.42 -21.08 -8.52
C ASP A 134 24.71 -21.79 -9.86
N GLU A 135 25.95 -22.24 -10.06
CA GLU A 135 26.35 -22.99 -11.26
C GLU A 135 25.78 -24.42 -11.31
N GLN A 136 25.05 -24.90 -10.30
CA GLN A 136 24.55 -26.29 -10.22
C GLN A 136 23.03 -26.48 -10.32
N TYR A 137 22.20 -25.47 -10.07
CA TYR A 137 20.73 -25.63 -10.06
C TYR A 137 19.94 -24.50 -10.73
N GLU A 138 19.25 -24.82 -11.82
CA GLU A 138 18.16 -23.98 -12.34
C GLU A 138 16.88 -24.19 -11.49
N THR A 139 16.18 -23.08 -11.20
CA THR A 139 14.81 -22.94 -10.64
C THR A 139 14.57 -23.08 -9.12
N ASP A 140 13.62 -22.24 -8.69
CA ASP A 140 12.85 -22.16 -7.43
C ASP A 140 13.55 -21.85 -6.09
N VAL A 141 13.13 -20.70 -5.52
CA VAL A 141 13.51 -20.21 -4.18
C VAL A 141 12.80 -21.02 -3.09
N VAL A 142 13.56 -21.67 -2.20
CA VAL A 142 13.04 -22.39 -1.04
C VAL A 142 13.48 -21.71 0.26
N SER A 143 12.53 -21.28 1.09
CA SER A 143 12.82 -20.61 2.36
C SER A 143 13.38 -21.59 3.41
N TRP A 144 14.41 -21.15 4.13
CA TRP A 144 15.08 -21.91 5.20
C TRP A 144 15.02 -21.17 6.54
N ASN A 145 15.02 -21.92 7.65
CA ASN A 145 14.88 -21.38 9.01
C ASN A 145 16.00 -21.92 9.93
N LEU A 146 16.76 -21.02 10.55
CA LEU A 146 18.06 -21.32 11.16
C LEU A 146 17.97 -21.57 12.69
N ASN A 147 17.23 -22.61 13.13
CA ASN A 147 17.22 -23.04 14.54
C ASN A 147 17.96 -24.37 14.81
N ASP A 148 17.99 -25.30 13.85
CA ASP A 148 18.36 -26.70 14.14
C ASP A 148 19.85 -27.06 13.97
N LYS A 149 20.74 -26.11 13.62
CA LYS A 149 22.19 -26.39 13.39
C LYS A 149 23.18 -25.82 14.42
N VAL A 150 22.72 -25.09 15.44
CA VAL A 150 23.62 -24.47 16.45
C VAL A 150 24.01 -25.44 17.60
N GLN A 151 23.56 -26.71 17.56
CA GLN A 151 23.78 -27.70 18.64
C GLN A 151 24.82 -28.81 18.32
N GLU A 152 25.56 -28.76 17.21
CA GLU A 152 26.42 -29.90 16.80
C GLU A 152 27.95 -29.71 16.95
N ASN A 153 28.45 -28.49 17.19
CA ASN A 153 29.90 -28.22 17.30
C ASN A 153 30.58 -28.71 18.60
N LEU A 154 29.95 -29.61 19.39
CA LEU A 154 30.43 -30.03 20.71
C LEU A 154 30.21 -31.51 21.08
N ARG A 155 30.59 -32.49 20.22
CA ARG A 155 31.26 -33.75 20.66
C ARG A 155 31.75 -34.70 19.55
N LEU A 156 32.64 -35.61 19.95
CA LEU A 156 33.29 -36.64 19.12
C LEU A 156 32.50 -37.97 19.08
N PRO A 157 32.79 -38.91 18.14
CA PRO A 157 31.75 -39.74 17.49
C PRO A 157 31.72 -41.23 17.93
N GLU A 158 30.69 -41.98 17.47
CA GLU A 158 30.87 -43.34 16.88
C GLU A 158 29.65 -43.90 16.07
N LYS A 159 29.92 -44.28 14.81
CA LYS A 159 29.48 -45.49 14.05
C LYS A 159 28.00 -45.87 13.71
N THR A 160 27.84 -46.18 12.41
CA THR A 160 27.00 -47.26 11.76
C THR A 160 25.46 -47.17 11.83
N GLU A 161 24.66 -47.58 10.83
CA GLU A 161 24.92 -48.30 9.56
C GLU A 161 23.94 -47.86 8.41
N VAL A 162 23.83 -48.60 7.29
CA VAL A 162 23.23 -48.19 5.97
C VAL A 162 22.27 -49.30 5.41
N PRO A 163 21.65 -49.26 4.20
CA PRO A 163 21.01 -48.21 3.35
C PRO A 163 19.61 -48.66 2.77
N VAL A 164 19.25 -48.31 1.51
CA VAL A 164 18.15 -48.81 0.58
C VAL A 164 16.83 -47.98 0.63
N LYS A 165 16.35 -47.26 -0.43
CA LYS A 165 15.90 -47.60 -1.83
C LYS A 165 14.48 -48.25 -1.88
N GLU A 166 13.59 -48.13 -2.88
CA GLU A 166 13.54 -47.47 -4.22
C GLU A 166 12.06 -47.32 -4.73
N GLU A 167 11.83 -46.53 -5.80
CA GLU A 167 10.97 -46.72 -7.04
C GLU A 167 9.70 -47.66 -7.05
N GLU A 168 8.65 -47.57 -7.91
CA GLU A 168 8.27 -46.70 -9.07
C GLU A 168 6.74 -46.74 -9.42
N GLN A 169 6.38 -46.27 -10.64
CA GLN A 169 5.07 -46.13 -11.34
C GLN A 169 4.63 -47.41 -12.16
N PRO A 170 3.72 -47.42 -13.20
CA PRO A 170 2.33 -46.87 -13.41
C PRO A 170 1.32 -47.87 -14.11
N ALA A 171 0.17 -47.35 -14.61
CA ALA A 171 -0.62 -47.76 -15.83
C ALA A 171 -1.55 -49.03 -15.78
N GLU A 172 -2.54 -49.31 -16.67
CA GLU A 172 -3.11 -48.66 -17.90
C GLU A 172 -4.55 -49.23 -18.28
N ASP A 173 -5.12 -48.88 -19.45
CA ASP A 173 -6.14 -49.60 -20.31
C ASP A 173 -7.66 -49.75 -19.89
N GLU A 174 -8.72 -49.96 -20.74
CA GLU A 174 -8.98 -49.93 -22.23
C GLU A 174 -10.52 -49.84 -22.63
N ILE A 175 -10.83 -49.99 -23.95
CA ILE A 175 -12.05 -49.82 -24.83
C ILE A 175 -13.31 -50.76 -24.62
N ASP A 176 -14.46 -50.82 -25.37
CA ASP A 176 -14.91 -50.35 -26.74
C ASP A 176 -16.47 -50.41 -27.05
N ASN A 177 -16.95 -49.70 -28.12
CA ASN A 177 -18.05 -49.96 -29.13
C ASN A 177 -19.58 -50.22 -28.76
N ILE A 178 -20.66 -50.26 -29.60
CA ILE A 178 -20.99 -50.13 -31.09
C ILE A 178 -22.53 -49.82 -31.40
N GLU A 179 -22.88 -49.28 -32.60
CA GLU A 179 -24.12 -49.35 -33.51
C GLU A 179 -25.63 -49.52 -33.01
N THR A 180 -26.77 -49.28 -33.73
CA THR A 180 -27.20 -48.82 -35.12
C THR A 180 -28.66 -48.20 -35.20
N GLU A 181 -29.06 -47.64 -36.37
CA GLU A 181 -30.32 -46.94 -36.85
C GLU A 181 -31.43 -47.89 -37.48
N PRO A 182 -32.53 -47.53 -38.25
CA PRO A 182 -33.04 -46.24 -38.85
C PRO A 182 -34.60 -45.94 -38.96
N SER A 183 -34.99 -44.80 -39.62
CA SER A 183 -36.15 -44.58 -40.59
C SER A 183 -37.58 -44.13 -40.07
N VAL A 184 -38.50 -43.37 -40.77
CA VAL A 184 -38.59 -42.66 -42.11
C VAL A 184 -39.90 -41.79 -42.32
N GLU A 185 -39.90 -40.72 -43.19
CA GLU A 185 -40.99 -40.00 -43.99
C GLU A 185 -42.31 -39.42 -43.32
N GLU A 186 -43.16 -38.47 -43.81
CA GLU A 186 -43.19 -37.43 -44.92
C GLU A 186 -44.37 -36.36 -44.78
N GLU A 187 -44.29 -35.24 -45.55
CA GLU A 187 -45.32 -34.33 -46.21
C GLU A 187 -46.67 -33.85 -45.56
N GLU A 188 -47.41 -32.78 -45.95
CA GLU A 188 -47.33 -31.71 -47.02
C GLU A 188 -48.01 -30.35 -46.60
N LYS A 189 -48.01 -29.28 -47.46
CA LYS A 189 -48.61 -27.91 -47.26
C LYS A 189 -50.14 -27.87 -47.69
N PRO A 190 -50.86 -26.80 -48.21
CA PRO A 190 -50.66 -25.33 -48.36
C PRO A 190 -51.92 -24.35 -48.25
N VAL A 191 -51.68 -23.01 -48.31
CA VAL A 191 -52.34 -21.96 -49.17
C VAL A 191 -53.41 -20.90 -48.70
N MET A 192 -53.16 -19.61 -49.11
CA MET A 192 -54.04 -18.40 -49.36
C MET A 192 -54.77 -17.62 -48.21
N GLU A 193 -54.97 -16.27 -48.21
CA GLU A 193 -54.52 -15.09 -49.03
C GLU A 193 -54.91 -13.73 -48.33
N GLU A 194 -54.42 -12.56 -48.84
CA GLU A 194 -54.83 -11.13 -48.58
C GLU A 194 -54.56 -10.50 -47.17
N THR A 195 -54.24 -9.19 -46.95
CA THR A 195 -53.96 -7.98 -47.79
C THR A 195 -53.15 -6.91 -46.98
N GLU A 196 -52.47 -5.96 -47.66
CA GLU A 196 -51.73 -4.80 -47.05
C GLU A 196 -52.62 -3.53 -46.81
N PRO A 197 -52.11 -2.49 -46.13
CA PRO A 197 -51.50 -1.36 -46.88
C PRO A 197 -50.24 -0.68 -46.25
N GLU A 198 -49.57 0.14 -47.08
CA GLU A 198 -48.30 0.87 -46.85
C GLU A 198 -48.28 1.91 -45.70
N GLU A 199 -47.10 2.19 -45.10
CA GLU A 199 -46.41 3.48 -45.28
C GLU A 199 -44.95 3.53 -44.73
N SER A 200 -44.09 4.33 -45.38
CA SER A 200 -42.75 4.81 -44.97
C SER A 200 -41.56 3.81 -44.98
N PRO A 201 -40.32 4.27 -45.32
CA PRO A 201 -39.20 3.37 -45.61
C PRO A 201 -38.36 2.99 -44.38
N GLU A 202 -38.19 1.69 -44.15
CA GLU A 202 -37.09 1.18 -43.33
C GLU A 202 -35.75 1.25 -44.08
N ILE A 203 -34.67 1.51 -43.35
CA ILE A 203 -33.31 1.37 -43.84
C ILE A 203 -32.91 -0.09 -43.59
N THR A 204 -33.00 -0.92 -44.62
CA THR A 204 -32.48 -2.30 -44.56
C THR A 204 -30.99 -2.28 -44.24
N PRO A 205 -30.51 -3.09 -43.29
CA PRO A 205 -29.08 -3.40 -43.20
C PRO A 205 -28.60 -3.93 -44.55
N GLU A 206 -27.43 -3.50 -45.02
CA GLU A 206 -26.83 -4.08 -46.23
C GLU A 206 -26.45 -5.54 -45.93
N ALA A 207 -27.22 -6.47 -46.48
CA ALA A 207 -26.84 -7.88 -46.48
C ALA A 207 -25.47 -8.01 -47.18
N ALA A 208 -24.56 -8.76 -46.58
CA ALA A 208 -23.23 -8.99 -47.14
C ALA A 208 -23.35 -9.89 -48.38
N VAL A 209 -23.58 -9.28 -49.55
CA VAL A 209 -23.63 -9.98 -50.84
C VAL A 209 -22.24 -10.56 -51.14
N ASN A 210 -22.02 -11.79 -50.72
CA ASN A 210 -20.79 -12.52 -51.00
C ASN A 210 -20.78 -12.87 -52.49
N SER A 211 -19.93 -12.21 -53.27
CA SER A 211 -19.98 -12.25 -54.73
C SER A 211 -19.26 -13.48 -55.28
N LEU A 212 -19.89 -14.65 -55.13
CA LEU A 212 -19.56 -15.88 -55.83
C LEU A 212 -20.61 -16.14 -56.92
N GLU A 213 -20.30 -15.76 -58.16
CA GLU A 213 -21.05 -16.22 -59.32
C GLU A 213 -20.61 -17.65 -59.68
N GLU A 214 -21.59 -18.56 -59.76
CA GLU A 214 -21.48 -19.99 -60.11
C GLU A 214 -20.93 -20.93 -58.99
N ASP A 215 -21.64 -22.04 -58.76
CA ASP A 215 -21.40 -23.14 -57.79
C ASP A 215 -21.28 -22.79 -56.29
N THR A 216 -22.36 -22.30 -55.68
CA THR A 216 -22.67 -22.63 -54.27
C THR A 216 -23.29 -24.03 -54.20
N GLU A 217 -22.59 -25.01 -53.63
CA GLU A 217 -23.13 -26.36 -53.36
C GLU A 217 -24.39 -26.22 -52.47
N GLY A 218 -25.53 -26.78 -52.90
CA GLY A 218 -26.88 -26.26 -52.60
C GLY A 218 -27.36 -26.36 -51.15
N LEU A 219 -26.85 -25.50 -50.27
CA LEU A 219 -27.35 -25.31 -48.91
C LEU A 219 -28.70 -24.58 -48.93
N HIS A 220 -29.77 -25.30 -48.57
CA HIS A 220 -31.12 -24.75 -48.44
C HIS A 220 -31.73 -25.18 -47.10
N TYR A 221 -32.41 -24.30 -46.37
CA TYR A 221 -33.01 -24.66 -45.08
C TYR A 221 -34.34 -23.95 -44.81
N GLN A 222 -35.19 -24.60 -44.03
CA GLN A 222 -36.54 -24.11 -43.70
C GLN A 222 -36.88 -24.38 -42.23
N ALA A 223 -37.59 -23.43 -41.62
CA ALA A 223 -38.09 -23.52 -40.25
C ALA A 223 -39.57 -23.91 -40.24
N HIS A 224 -39.97 -24.76 -39.30
CA HIS A 224 -41.37 -24.89 -38.89
C HIS A 224 -41.61 -23.97 -37.69
N VAL A 225 -42.44 -22.95 -37.87
CA VAL A 225 -42.75 -21.95 -36.82
C VAL A 225 -44.19 -22.14 -36.32
N GLN A 226 -44.38 -22.02 -35.01
CA GLN A 226 -45.68 -22.11 -34.36
C GLN A 226 -46.72 -21.21 -35.04
N ASN A 227 -47.92 -21.75 -35.28
CA ASN A 227 -49.05 -21.10 -35.96
C ASN A 227 -48.82 -20.74 -37.45
N ILE A 228 -47.62 -20.94 -38.00
CA ILE A 228 -47.28 -20.70 -39.42
C ILE A 228 -47.14 -22.03 -40.16
N GLY A 229 -46.50 -23.02 -39.54
CA GLY A 229 -46.09 -24.27 -40.19
C GLY A 229 -44.70 -24.15 -40.82
N TRP A 230 -44.41 -25.01 -41.80
CA TRP A 230 -43.19 -24.90 -42.61
C TRP A 230 -43.21 -23.62 -43.44
N MET A 231 -42.28 -22.71 -43.16
CA MET A 231 -41.97 -21.57 -44.02
C MET A 231 -41.35 -22.06 -45.34
N ASP A 232 -41.11 -21.16 -46.29
CA ASP A 232 -40.38 -21.52 -47.51
C ASP A 232 -38.88 -21.63 -47.24
N ALA A 233 -38.18 -22.38 -48.08
CA ALA A 233 -36.75 -22.62 -47.92
C ALA A 233 -35.93 -21.39 -48.32
N VAL A 234 -34.94 -21.09 -47.50
CA VAL A 234 -33.98 -19.99 -47.68
C VAL A 234 -32.61 -20.58 -47.99
N ASN A 235 -31.70 -19.75 -48.51
CA ASN A 235 -30.36 -20.13 -48.96
C ASN A 235 -29.32 -19.84 -47.88
N ASP A 236 -28.04 -20.14 -48.17
CA ASP A 236 -26.90 -19.77 -47.33
C ASP A 236 -26.96 -18.30 -46.86
N GLY A 237 -26.86 -18.09 -45.54
CA GLY A 237 -26.85 -16.76 -44.92
C GLY A 237 -28.21 -16.08 -44.77
N GLU A 238 -29.31 -16.67 -45.27
CA GLU A 238 -30.65 -16.11 -45.09
C GLU A 238 -31.30 -16.55 -43.77
N VAL A 239 -32.21 -15.76 -43.21
CA VAL A 239 -32.83 -16.07 -41.91
C VAL A 239 -34.07 -16.96 -42.10
N ALA A 240 -34.02 -18.19 -41.57
CA ALA A 240 -35.18 -19.07 -41.51
C ALA A 240 -35.89 -18.95 -40.15
N GLY A 241 -37.19 -18.65 -40.17
CA GLY A 241 -38.03 -18.48 -38.98
C GLY A 241 -38.51 -17.04 -38.81
N THR A 242 -38.76 -16.63 -37.57
CA THR A 242 -39.26 -15.28 -37.23
C THR A 242 -38.39 -14.61 -36.17
N GLN A 243 -38.05 -13.34 -36.33
CA GLN A 243 -37.37 -12.56 -35.29
C GLN A 243 -38.34 -11.54 -34.66
N GLY A 244 -38.31 -11.40 -33.34
CA GLY A 244 -39.11 -10.41 -32.59
C GLY A 244 -40.64 -10.64 -32.56
N GLN A 245 -41.19 -11.57 -33.36
CA GLN A 245 -42.63 -11.84 -33.42
C GLN A 245 -43.18 -12.66 -32.25
N ASN A 246 -42.30 -13.15 -31.37
CA ASN A 246 -42.64 -14.06 -30.25
C ASN A 246 -43.36 -15.34 -30.69
N LEU A 247 -42.97 -15.86 -31.86
CA LEU A 247 -43.32 -17.20 -32.35
C LEU A 247 -42.07 -18.08 -32.26
N ARG A 248 -42.24 -19.29 -31.73
CA ARG A 248 -41.16 -20.27 -31.55
C ARG A 248 -40.96 -21.12 -32.81
N MET A 249 -39.72 -21.51 -33.07
CA MET A 249 -39.44 -22.66 -33.94
C MET A 249 -39.82 -23.96 -33.22
N GLU A 250 -40.31 -24.92 -33.98
CA GLU A 250 -40.69 -26.25 -33.52
C GLU A 250 -39.91 -27.36 -34.25
N ALA A 251 -39.54 -27.11 -35.51
CA ALA A 251 -38.70 -28.00 -36.32
C ALA A 251 -37.81 -27.23 -37.31
N LEU A 252 -36.79 -27.91 -37.81
CA LEU A 252 -35.80 -27.46 -38.79
C LEU A 252 -35.56 -28.57 -39.82
N LYS A 253 -35.39 -28.18 -41.09
CA LYS A 253 -34.82 -28.98 -42.17
C LYS A 253 -33.66 -28.21 -42.80
N ILE A 254 -32.58 -28.92 -43.11
CA ILE A 254 -31.41 -28.44 -43.85
C ILE A 254 -31.13 -29.45 -44.95
N ASP A 255 -31.21 -29.01 -46.19
CA ASP A 255 -30.75 -29.72 -47.37
C ASP A 255 -29.36 -29.24 -47.80
N LEU A 256 -28.62 -30.14 -48.42
CA LEU A 256 -27.29 -29.90 -48.99
C LEU A 256 -27.07 -30.95 -50.07
N ASP A 257 -26.73 -30.56 -51.30
CA ASP A 257 -26.69 -31.45 -52.49
C ASP A 257 -25.89 -32.76 -52.33
N SER A 258 -24.93 -32.79 -51.40
CA SER A 258 -24.09 -33.96 -51.10
C SER A 258 -24.66 -34.93 -50.05
N GLU A 259 -25.74 -34.55 -49.36
CA GLU A 259 -26.27 -35.18 -48.13
C GLU A 259 -25.26 -35.26 -46.95
N GLU A 260 -24.02 -34.77 -47.09
CA GLU A 260 -22.94 -34.88 -46.11
C GLU A 260 -23.06 -33.86 -44.94
N ILE A 261 -24.26 -33.77 -44.36
CA ILE A 261 -24.61 -32.90 -43.23
C ILE A 261 -25.36 -33.70 -42.16
N GLN A 262 -25.05 -33.43 -40.89
CA GLN A 262 -25.75 -33.96 -39.73
C GLN A 262 -26.17 -32.84 -38.79
N TYR A 263 -27.42 -32.87 -38.32
CA TYR A 263 -27.93 -31.92 -37.34
C TYR A 263 -28.92 -32.54 -36.36
N ARG A 264 -29.15 -31.88 -35.23
CA ARG A 264 -30.14 -32.29 -34.22
C ARG A 264 -30.71 -31.08 -33.46
N GLY A 265 -31.94 -31.21 -32.99
CA GLY A 265 -32.60 -30.24 -32.12
C GLY A 265 -32.57 -30.65 -30.65
N HIS A 266 -32.47 -29.66 -29.76
CA HIS A 266 -32.92 -29.78 -28.37
C HIS A 266 -34.38 -29.32 -28.30
N VAL A 267 -35.30 -30.21 -27.93
CA VAL A 267 -36.74 -29.93 -27.89
C VAL A 267 -37.23 -29.94 -26.45
N GLN A 268 -38.11 -29.00 -26.13
CA GLN A 268 -38.77 -28.90 -24.82
C GLN A 268 -39.31 -30.26 -24.35
N ASN A 269 -38.99 -30.63 -23.10
CA ASN A 269 -39.36 -31.90 -22.44
C ASN A 269 -38.82 -33.20 -23.10
N LEU A 270 -38.17 -33.13 -24.27
CA LEU A 270 -37.57 -34.29 -24.96
C LEU A 270 -36.04 -34.29 -24.89
N GLY A 271 -35.42 -33.11 -24.72
CA GLY A 271 -33.98 -32.93 -24.72
C GLY A 271 -33.38 -33.00 -26.13
N TRP A 272 -32.10 -33.36 -26.22
CA TRP A 272 -31.42 -33.61 -27.49
C TRP A 272 -32.00 -34.84 -28.19
N GLN A 273 -32.52 -34.64 -29.40
CA GLN A 273 -32.94 -35.70 -30.29
C GLN A 273 -31.74 -36.38 -30.99
N ASN A 274 -32.02 -37.45 -31.74
CA ASN A 274 -31.05 -38.09 -32.63
C ASN A 274 -30.54 -37.11 -33.71
N TRP A 275 -29.36 -37.41 -34.24
CA TRP A 275 -28.85 -36.73 -35.44
C TRP A 275 -29.62 -37.20 -36.68
N VAL A 276 -30.01 -36.25 -37.53
CA VAL A 276 -30.65 -36.47 -38.83
C VAL A 276 -29.75 -35.97 -39.97
N THR A 277 -29.98 -36.44 -41.19
CA THR A 277 -29.16 -36.15 -42.39
C THR A 277 -30.00 -35.66 -43.57
N GLY A 278 -29.50 -34.66 -44.31
CA GLY A 278 -30.24 -34.02 -45.42
C GLY A 278 -31.62 -33.50 -45.00
N SER A 279 -32.56 -33.40 -45.96
CA SER A 279 -33.93 -32.87 -45.78
C SER A 279 -34.86 -33.58 -44.75
N GLN A 280 -34.33 -34.45 -43.89
CA GLN A 280 -35.02 -35.05 -42.74
C GLN A 280 -35.40 -33.99 -41.67
N MET A 281 -36.33 -34.29 -40.77
CA MET A 281 -36.80 -33.32 -39.77
C MET A 281 -36.04 -33.44 -38.44
N ALA A 282 -35.35 -32.37 -38.02
CA ALA A 282 -35.01 -32.16 -36.62
C ALA A 282 -36.14 -31.35 -35.93
N GLY A 283 -36.45 -31.65 -34.67
CA GLY A 283 -37.54 -31.01 -33.91
C GLY A 283 -38.83 -31.84 -33.87
N THR A 284 -39.98 -31.17 -33.77
CA THR A 284 -41.31 -31.78 -33.79
C THR A 284 -42.32 -30.87 -34.49
N THR A 285 -43.28 -31.43 -35.22
CA THR A 285 -44.44 -30.70 -35.77
C THR A 285 -45.73 -31.15 -35.09
N GLY A 286 -46.66 -30.21 -34.86
CA GLY A 286 -47.99 -30.51 -34.31
C GLY A 286 -48.04 -31.00 -32.85
N GLN A 287 -46.93 -30.96 -32.12
CA GLN A 287 -46.83 -31.41 -30.71
C GLN A 287 -46.88 -30.27 -29.69
N ASP A 288 -47.00 -29.01 -30.13
CA ASP A 288 -46.97 -27.80 -29.29
C ASP A 288 -45.65 -27.57 -28.52
N LEU A 289 -44.56 -28.25 -28.93
CA LEU A 289 -43.22 -28.16 -28.31
C LEU A 289 -42.28 -27.25 -29.11
N ARG A 290 -41.54 -26.39 -28.40
CA ARG A 290 -40.47 -25.56 -28.98
C ARG A 290 -39.17 -26.35 -29.21
N MET A 291 -38.42 -25.95 -30.23
CA MET A 291 -36.96 -26.07 -30.20
C MET A 291 -36.37 -25.02 -29.25
N GLU A 292 -35.32 -25.41 -28.54
CA GLU A 292 -34.59 -24.58 -27.57
C GLU A 292 -33.15 -24.35 -28.04
N ALA A 293 -32.52 -25.36 -28.64
CA ALA A 293 -31.18 -25.30 -29.22
C ALA A 293 -31.04 -26.22 -30.45
N VAL A 294 -29.93 -26.07 -31.16
CA VAL A 294 -29.53 -26.87 -32.33
C VAL A 294 -28.03 -27.14 -32.33
N GLU A 295 -27.62 -28.26 -32.92
CA GLU A 295 -26.23 -28.55 -33.31
C GLU A 295 -26.21 -29.01 -34.77
N ILE A 296 -25.24 -28.52 -35.55
CA ILE A 296 -25.13 -28.76 -37.00
C ILE A 296 -23.65 -28.99 -37.35
N LYS A 297 -23.33 -30.06 -38.08
CA LYS A 297 -21.96 -30.38 -38.50
C LYS A 297 -21.98 -31.01 -39.88
N LEU A 298 -20.94 -30.78 -40.67
CA LEU A 298 -20.71 -31.52 -41.90
C LEU A 298 -20.15 -32.92 -41.59
N THR A 299 -20.23 -33.83 -42.56
CA THR A 299 -19.61 -35.15 -42.54
C THR A 299 -18.79 -35.37 -43.84
N GLY A 300 -18.25 -36.57 -44.06
CA GLY A 300 -17.71 -36.98 -45.36
C GLY A 300 -16.55 -36.13 -45.94
N GLU A 301 -16.62 -35.80 -47.23
CA GLU A 301 -15.72 -34.83 -47.89
C GLU A 301 -16.05 -33.38 -47.54
N MET A 302 -17.33 -33.02 -47.33
CA MET A 302 -17.74 -31.67 -46.95
C MET A 302 -17.05 -31.22 -45.66
N ALA A 303 -16.96 -32.09 -44.64
CA ALA A 303 -16.25 -31.84 -43.38
C ALA A 303 -14.73 -31.67 -43.52
N GLN A 304 -14.16 -31.91 -44.71
CA GLN A 304 -12.74 -31.70 -45.02
C GLN A 304 -12.52 -30.39 -45.80
N LYS A 305 -13.45 -30.01 -46.68
CA LYS A 305 -13.39 -28.81 -47.54
C LYS A 305 -13.97 -27.55 -46.87
N TYR A 306 -15.07 -27.72 -46.13
CA TYR A 306 -15.86 -26.63 -45.58
C TYR A 306 -16.05 -26.76 -44.06
N ASP A 307 -16.33 -25.62 -43.43
CA ASP A 307 -16.82 -25.51 -42.06
C ASP A 307 -18.22 -24.89 -42.08
N ILE A 308 -19.15 -25.45 -41.29
CA ILE A 308 -20.53 -24.95 -41.19
C ILE A 308 -20.71 -24.10 -39.93
N TYR A 309 -21.28 -22.93 -40.12
CA TYR A 309 -21.50 -21.90 -39.11
C TYR A 309 -22.98 -21.61 -38.97
N TYR A 310 -23.45 -21.37 -37.75
CA TYR A 310 -24.85 -21.11 -37.49
C TYR A 310 -25.07 -20.31 -36.21
N ARG A 311 -26.12 -19.49 -36.18
CA ARG A 311 -26.58 -18.78 -34.98
C ARG A 311 -28.10 -18.76 -34.93
N VAL A 312 -28.64 -18.49 -33.74
CA VAL A 312 -30.09 -18.51 -33.50
C VAL A 312 -30.55 -17.26 -32.75
N HIS A 313 -31.76 -16.80 -33.07
CA HIS A 313 -32.47 -15.80 -32.29
C HIS A 313 -33.27 -16.51 -31.21
N VAL A 314 -33.06 -16.15 -29.95
CA VAL A 314 -33.73 -16.73 -28.78
C VAL A 314 -34.68 -15.70 -28.19
N SER A 315 -35.87 -16.12 -27.77
CA SER A 315 -36.80 -15.23 -27.05
C SER A 315 -36.12 -14.60 -25.85
N ASP A 316 -36.41 -13.33 -25.58
CA ASP A 316 -36.01 -12.60 -24.37
C ASP A 316 -34.48 -12.31 -24.26
N TYR A 317 -33.63 -13.03 -24.99
CA TYR A 317 -32.17 -12.87 -25.05
C TYR A 317 -31.66 -12.34 -26.41
N GLY A 318 -32.46 -12.42 -27.48
CA GLY A 318 -32.10 -11.93 -28.82
C GLY A 318 -31.20 -12.89 -29.60
N THR A 319 -30.47 -12.35 -30.59
CA THR A 319 -29.55 -13.13 -31.43
C THR A 319 -28.28 -13.50 -30.66
N LEU A 320 -28.06 -14.80 -30.47
CA LEU A 320 -26.84 -15.34 -29.87
C LEU A 320 -25.68 -15.36 -30.87
N GLY A 321 -24.46 -15.54 -30.37
CA GLY A 321 -23.28 -15.59 -31.21
C GLY A 321 -23.18 -16.87 -32.06
N TRP A 322 -22.15 -16.92 -32.91
CA TRP A 322 -21.97 -18.01 -33.85
C TRP A 322 -21.44 -19.29 -33.19
N ALA A 323 -22.07 -20.41 -33.53
CA ALA A 323 -21.57 -21.77 -33.35
C ALA A 323 -20.96 -22.29 -34.65
N LYS A 324 -20.11 -23.31 -34.55
CA LYS A 324 -19.44 -24.00 -35.66
C LYS A 324 -19.43 -25.51 -35.44
N ASN A 325 -19.59 -26.30 -36.51
CA ASN A 325 -19.28 -27.75 -36.57
C ASN A 325 -19.71 -28.58 -35.32
N GLY A 326 -20.96 -28.49 -34.91
CA GLY A 326 -21.52 -29.29 -33.81
C GLY A 326 -21.43 -28.63 -32.42
N GLN A 327 -20.95 -27.40 -32.31
CA GLN A 327 -21.16 -26.58 -31.10
C GLN A 327 -22.65 -26.26 -30.91
N THR A 328 -23.11 -26.18 -29.67
CA THR A 328 -24.51 -25.82 -29.38
C THR A 328 -24.79 -24.35 -29.74
N ALA A 329 -25.91 -24.11 -30.43
CA ALA A 329 -26.51 -22.79 -30.61
C ALA A 329 -27.92 -22.76 -30.00
N GLY A 330 -28.25 -21.78 -29.15
CA GLY A 330 -29.55 -21.64 -28.49
C GLY A 330 -29.51 -21.81 -26.97
N THR A 331 -30.48 -22.47 -26.36
CA THR A 331 -30.53 -22.68 -24.91
C THR A 331 -30.70 -24.16 -24.52
N THR A 332 -30.02 -24.56 -23.45
CA THR A 332 -30.27 -25.83 -22.76
C THR A 332 -30.71 -25.55 -21.33
N ASP A 333 -31.68 -26.32 -20.84
CA ASP A 333 -32.23 -26.24 -19.47
C ASP A 333 -32.87 -24.88 -19.06
N LEU A 334 -33.00 -23.92 -19.98
CA LEU A 334 -33.54 -22.58 -19.68
C LEU A 334 -35.05 -22.42 -19.91
N ASN A 335 -35.70 -23.39 -20.53
CA ASN A 335 -37.11 -23.33 -20.93
C ASN A 335 -37.48 -22.21 -21.93
N THR A 336 -36.50 -21.70 -22.70
CA THR A 336 -36.69 -20.61 -23.66
C THR A 336 -36.60 -21.13 -25.10
N SER A 337 -37.42 -20.58 -26.00
CA SER A 337 -37.46 -20.99 -27.42
C SER A 337 -36.49 -20.21 -28.29
N MET A 338 -35.89 -20.89 -29.26
CA MET A 338 -35.39 -20.22 -30.48
C MET A 338 -36.56 -19.84 -31.39
N GLN A 339 -36.45 -18.69 -32.07
CA GLN A 339 -37.46 -18.10 -32.96
C GLN A 339 -37.01 -18.08 -34.43
N SER A 340 -35.70 -17.97 -34.69
CA SER A 340 -35.10 -18.09 -36.03
C SER A 340 -33.69 -18.72 -35.98
N ILE A 341 -33.20 -19.15 -37.14
CA ILE A 341 -31.83 -19.62 -37.39
C ILE A 341 -31.25 -18.99 -38.67
N GLU A 342 -29.92 -18.84 -38.69
CA GLU A 342 -29.09 -18.40 -39.81
C GLU A 342 -27.94 -19.41 -39.93
N ILE A 343 -27.63 -19.89 -41.15
CA ILE A 343 -26.66 -20.97 -41.40
C ILE A 343 -25.81 -20.60 -42.62
N CYS A 344 -24.49 -20.71 -42.51
CA CYS A 344 -23.55 -20.41 -43.59
C CYS A 344 -22.51 -21.52 -43.76
N LEU A 345 -22.10 -21.76 -45.00
CA LEU A 345 -21.02 -22.64 -45.42
C LEU A 345 -19.80 -21.79 -45.84
N TYR A 346 -18.64 -22.07 -45.24
CA TYR A 346 -17.38 -21.38 -45.56
C TYR A 346 -16.27 -22.39 -45.85
N GLU A 347 -15.36 -22.09 -46.78
CA GLU A 347 -14.16 -22.94 -46.99
C GLU A 347 -13.31 -23.00 -45.71
N LYS A 348 -12.62 -24.12 -45.49
CA LYS A 348 -11.79 -24.32 -44.29
C LYS A 348 -10.64 -23.32 -44.23
N GLY A 349 -10.75 -22.37 -43.30
CA GLY A 349 -9.78 -21.29 -43.11
C GLY A 349 -10.11 -20.03 -43.90
N ASP A 350 -11.31 -19.91 -44.46
CA ASP A 350 -11.83 -18.63 -44.97
C ASP A 350 -11.81 -17.59 -43.83
N VAL A 351 -11.14 -16.46 -44.11
CA VAL A 351 -10.95 -15.36 -43.16
C VAL A 351 -12.17 -14.46 -43.02
N SER A 352 -13.16 -14.60 -43.90
CA SER A 352 -14.47 -13.95 -43.80
C SER A 352 -15.43 -14.69 -42.86
N ALA A 353 -15.14 -15.96 -42.55
CA ALA A 353 -16.01 -16.79 -41.72
C ALA A 353 -16.18 -16.24 -40.28
N PRO A 354 -17.41 -16.26 -39.71
CA PRO A 354 -17.67 -15.76 -38.37
C PRO A 354 -16.79 -16.42 -37.30
N GLN A 355 -16.37 -15.64 -36.29
CA GLN A 355 -15.66 -16.21 -35.12
C GLN A 355 -16.66 -16.58 -34.03
N THR A 356 -16.47 -17.77 -33.46
CA THR A 356 -17.41 -18.40 -32.54
C THR A 356 -17.29 -17.90 -31.11
N GLY A 357 -18.41 -17.83 -30.40
CA GLY A 357 -18.48 -17.41 -28.99
C GLY A 357 -19.91 -17.00 -28.63
N GLY A 358 -20.30 -17.12 -27.35
CA GLY A 358 -21.62 -16.70 -26.88
C GLY A 358 -22.82 -17.33 -27.62
N SER A 359 -22.65 -18.52 -28.21
CA SER A 359 -23.67 -19.16 -29.05
C SER A 359 -24.77 -19.88 -28.28
N SER A 360 -24.48 -20.25 -27.03
CA SER A 360 -25.39 -21.03 -26.18
C SER A 360 -25.55 -20.41 -24.79
N LEU A 361 -26.77 -20.46 -24.27
CA LEU A 361 -27.13 -20.08 -22.91
C LEU A 361 -27.58 -21.31 -22.10
N SER A 362 -27.09 -21.42 -20.88
CA SER A 362 -27.39 -22.50 -19.94
C SER A 362 -27.43 -21.95 -18.51
N PRO A 363 -27.82 -22.76 -17.50
CA PRO A 363 -27.78 -22.33 -16.10
C PRO A 363 -26.36 -22.02 -15.60
N THR A 364 -25.31 -22.50 -16.29
CA THR A 364 -23.91 -22.38 -15.85
C THR A 364 -23.11 -21.26 -16.50
N ASN A 365 -23.60 -20.69 -17.62
CA ASN A 365 -22.94 -19.55 -18.30
C ASN A 365 -23.81 -18.28 -18.38
N LYS A 366 -24.89 -18.22 -17.61
CA LYS A 366 -25.64 -16.99 -17.33
C LYS A 366 -24.77 -16.00 -16.55
N GLY A 367 -24.77 -14.73 -16.99
CA GLY A 367 -23.96 -13.66 -16.42
C GLY A 367 -22.51 -13.60 -16.94
N THR A 368 -22.08 -14.47 -17.87
CA THR A 368 -20.69 -14.45 -18.35
C THR A 368 -20.47 -13.40 -19.44
N LEU A 369 -19.53 -12.49 -19.19
CA LEU A 369 -18.91 -11.62 -20.20
C LEU A 369 -17.68 -12.34 -20.79
N THR A 370 -17.55 -12.36 -22.12
CA THR A 370 -16.32 -12.77 -22.82
C THR A 370 -16.06 -11.89 -24.04
N TYR A 371 -14.80 -11.71 -24.45
CA TYR A 371 -14.45 -10.82 -25.56
C TYR A 371 -13.13 -11.22 -26.22
N GLN A 372 -12.94 -10.80 -27.47
CA GLN A 372 -11.74 -11.09 -28.27
C GLN A 372 -11.31 -9.88 -29.11
N ALA A 373 -10.01 -9.78 -29.37
CA ALA A 373 -9.41 -8.74 -30.21
C ALA A 373 -8.82 -9.34 -31.50
N HIS A 374 -8.95 -8.61 -32.61
CA HIS A 374 -8.14 -8.81 -33.80
C HIS A 374 -6.89 -7.94 -33.68
N VAL A 375 -5.71 -8.53 -33.76
CA VAL A 375 -4.42 -7.85 -33.61
C VAL A 375 -3.59 -7.96 -34.88
N GLN A 376 -2.92 -6.86 -35.24
CA GLN A 376 -1.99 -6.81 -36.36
C GLN A 376 -1.00 -7.99 -36.36
N ASN A 377 -0.83 -8.62 -37.53
CA ASN A 377 0.04 -9.77 -37.77
C ASN A 377 -0.29 -11.04 -36.92
N ILE A 378 -1.42 -11.05 -36.21
CA ILE A 378 -1.89 -12.19 -35.39
C ILE A 378 -3.27 -12.67 -35.86
N GLY A 379 -4.16 -11.75 -36.25
CA GLY A 379 -5.56 -12.05 -36.51
C GLY A 379 -6.41 -12.02 -35.23
N TRP A 380 -7.58 -12.67 -35.25
CA TRP A 380 -8.40 -12.87 -34.06
C TRP A 380 -7.67 -13.75 -33.03
N GLN A 381 -7.55 -13.26 -31.81
CA GLN A 381 -7.11 -14.04 -30.65
C GLN A 381 -8.28 -14.80 -30.02
N GLY A 382 -8.00 -15.86 -29.27
CA GLY A 382 -9.04 -16.56 -28.51
C GLY A 382 -9.73 -15.65 -27.48
N SER A 383 -11.02 -15.89 -27.25
CA SER A 383 -11.82 -15.12 -26.29
C SER A 383 -11.30 -15.25 -24.86
N VAL A 384 -11.28 -14.13 -24.15
CA VAL A 384 -10.94 -14.01 -22.72
C VAL A 384 -12.20 -13.69 -21.90
N ALA A 385 -12.12 -13.82 -20.57
CA ALA A 385 -13.25 -13.60 -19.66
C ALA A 385 -13.30 -12.17 -19.08
N ASP A 386 -14.28 -11.92 -18.20
CA ASP A 386 -14.38 -10.70 -17.41
C ASP A 386 -13.05 -10.39 -16.67
N GLY A 387 -12.52 -9.19 -16.84
CA GLY A 387 -11.30 -8.72 -16.17
C GLY A 387 -9.97 -9.22 -16.73
N ASP A 388 -9.97 -10.12 -17.72
CA ASP A 388 -8.77 -10.52 -18.47
C ASP A 388 -8.30 -9.42 -19.45
N ILE A 389 -7.28 -9.70 -20.27
CA ILE A 389 -6.74 -8.76 -21.27
C ILE A 389 -6.84 -9.36 -22.67
N ALA A 390 -7.66 -8.77 -23.53
CA ALA A 390 -7.67 -9.04 -24.97
C ALA A 390 -6.71 -8.09 -25.69
N GLY A 391 -5.93 -8.59 -26.65
CA GLY A 391 -4.92 -7.81 -27.38
C GLY A 391 -3.48 -8.20 -27.01
N THR A 392 -2.56 -7.23 -27.05
CA THR A 392 -1.18 -7.38 -26.59
C THR A 392 -0.70 -6.17 -25.80
N GLN A 393 0.19 -6.40 -24.83
CA GLN A 393 0.94 -5.35 -24.15
C GLN A 393 2.44 -5.54 -24.42
N LYS A 394 3.19 -4.43 -24.47
CA LYS A 394 4.66 -4.41 -24.66
C LYS A 394 5.20 -5.06 -25.96
N LYS A 395 4.33 -5.54 -26.87
CA LYS A 395 4.67 -6.09 -28.20
C LYS A 395 4.57 -5.08 -29.34
N SER A 396 4.04 -3.88 -29.08
CA SER A 396 3.85 -2.80 -30.06
C SER A 396 2.95 -3.14 -31.27
N LEU A 397 2.04 -4.12 -31.11
CA LEU A 397 1.04 -4.47 -32.13
C LEU A 397 -0.29 -3.77 -31.82
N ARG A 398 -0.94 -3.22 -32.85
CA ARG A 398 -2.26 -2.58 -32.75
C ARG A 398 -3.40 -3.60 -32.67
N MET A 399 -4.45 -3.26 -31.94
CA MET A 399 -5.79 -3.80 -32.17
C MET A 399 -6.37 -3.18 -33.45
N GLU A 400 -7.13 -3.98 -34.18
CA GLU A 400 -7.77 -3.61 -35.45
C GLU A 400 -9.28 -3.82 -35.38
N ALA A 401 -9.73 -4.86 -34.65
CA ALA A 401 -11.13 -5.12 -34.34
C ALA A 401 -11.34 -5.69 -32.93
N LEU A 402 -12.59 -5.66 -32.45
CA LEU A 402 -13.08 -6.12 -31.16
C LEU A 402 -14.44 -6.82 -31.35
N ARG A 403 -14.67 -7.93 -30.64
CA ARG A 403 -15.98 -8.57 -30.43
C ARG A 403 -16.23 -8.76 -28.94
N ILE A 404 -17.45 -8.53 -28.48
CA ILE A 404 -17.88 -8.70 -27.08
C ILE A 404 -19.14 -9.57 -27.06
N TYR A 405 -19.13 -10.62 -26.25
CA TYR A 405 -20.25 -11.52 -26.03
C TYR A 405 -20.71 -11.42 -24.57
N LEU A 406 -21.99 -11.13 -24.35
CA LEU A 406 -22.62 -11.04 -23.03
C LEU A 406 -23.78 -12.03 -22.95
N ASN A 407 -23.64 -13.01 -22.06
CA ASN A 407 -24.72 -13.93 -21.72
C ASN A 407 -25.50 -13.36 -20.54
N ASN A 408 -26.69 -12.79 -20.75
CA ASN A 408 -27.45 -12.18 -19.64
C ASN A 408 -27.84 -13.19 -18.55
N PRO A 409 -27.98 -12.77 -17.27
CA PRO A 409 -28.65 -13.56 -16.24
C PRO A 409 -30.14 -13.82 -16.56
N GLU A 410 -30.76 -14.74 -15.82
CA GLU A 410 -32.16 -15.11 -16.04
C GLU A 410 -33.14 -13.95 -15.80
N GLY A 411 -34.07 -13.72 -16.74
CA GLY A 411 -35.06 -12.65 -16.61
C GLY A 411 -34.46 -11.25 -16.60
N VAL A 412 -33.34 -11.06 -17.31
CA VAL A 412 -32.74 -9.74 -17.56
C VAL A 412 -32.69 -9.48 -19.05
N GLU A 413 -33.66 -8.72 -19.55
CA GLU A 413 -33.67 -8.21 -20.92
C GLU A 413 -32.53 -7.21 -21.17
N GLY A 414 -32.14 -7.04 -22.42
CA GLY A 414 -31.06 -6.14 -22.83
C GLY A 414 -29.87 -6.87 -23.43
N SER A 415 -28.77 -6.16 -23.67
CA SER A 415 -27.54 -6.74 -24.22
C SER A 415 -26.36 -5.77 -24.04
N VAL A 416 -25.23 -6.06 -24.69
CA VAL A 416 -24.12 -5.12 -24.87
C VAL A 416 -24.17 -4.49 -26.28
N ARG A 417 -23.84 -3.20 -26.38
CA ARG A 417 -23.50 -2.56 -27.66
C ARG A 417 -22.19 -1.78 -27.56
N TYR A 418 -21.45 -1.73 -28.65
CA TYR A 418 -20.11 -1.14 -28.68
C TYR A 418 -19.76 -0.60 -30.06
N LYS A 419 -18.73 0.24 -30.13
CA LYS A 419 -18.17 0.76 -31.38
C LYS A 419 -16.71 1.18 -31.21
N ALA A 420 -15.99 1.26 -32.32
CA ALA A 420 -14.61 1.71 -32.38
C ALA A 420 -14.46 3.07 -33.08
N HIS A 421 -13.45 3.83 -32.66
CA HIS A 421 -12.84 4.90 -33.44
C HIS A 421 -11.64 4.33 -34.18
N VAL A 422 -11.71 4.25 -35.50
CA VAL A 422 -10.69 3.60 -36.36
C VAL A 422 -9.88 4.65 -37.12
N GLU A 423 -8.59 4.39 -37.31
CA GLU A 423 -7.69 5.23 -38.11
C GLU A 423 -8.30 5.57 -39.48
N ASN A 424 -8.27 6.85 -39.84
CA ASN A 424 -8.76 7.42 -41.11
C ASN A 424 -10.27 7.23 -41.40
N ILE A 425 -11.01 6.51 -40.56
CA ILE A 425 -12.48 6.33 -40.63
C ILE A 425 -13.18 7.23 -39.59
N GLY A 426 -12.63 7.32 -38.38
CA GLY A 426 -13.29 7.94 -37.22
C GLY A 426 -14.18 6.95 -36.47
N TRP A 427 -15.20 7.47 -35.78
CA TRP A 427 -16.21 6.63 -35.10
C TRP A 427 -17.06 5.87 -36.11
N GLN A 428 -17.08 4.55 -36.02
CA GLN A 428 -18.06 3.69 -36.68
C GLN A 428 -19.40 3.70 -35.91
N ASP A 429 -20.44 3.13 -36.53
CA ASP A 429 -21.74 2.91 -35.90
C ASP A 429 -21.69 1.87 -34.77
N TRP A 430 -22.75 1.85 -33.97
CA TRP A 430 -22.91 0.90 -32.85
C TRP A 430 -23.25 -0.51 -33.36
N VAL A 431 -22.44 -1.48 -32.97
CA VAL A 431 -22.69 -2.91 -33.22
C VAL A 431 -23.14 -3.62 -31.93
N GLY A 432 -23.79 -4.78 -32.09
CA GLY A 432 -24.36 -5.57 -30.99
C GLY A 432 -23.48 -6.72 -30.54
N ASN A 433 -24.04 -7.55 -29.64
CA ASN A 433 -23.47 -8.79 -29.12
C ASN A 433 -22.83 -9.68 -30.21
N GLY A 434 -21.53 -9.94 -30.11
CA GLY A 434 -20.76 -10.83 -30.98
C GLY A 434 -20.33 -10.25 -32.35
N GLU A 435 -20.82 -9.05 -32.71
CA GLU A 435 -20.52 -8.39 -33.98
C GLU A 435 -19.15 -7.68 -34.01
N ILE A 436 -18.68 -7.29 -35.19
CA ILE A 436 -17.35 -6.68 -35.36
C ILE A 436 -17.40 -5.17 -35.18
N ALA A 437 -16.75 -4.64 -34.13
CA ALA A 437 -16.33 -3.24 -34.08
C ALA A 437 -14.88 -3.13 -34.56
N GLY A 438 -14.56 -2.20 -35.46
CA GLY A 438 -13.23 -2.04 -36.05
C GLY A 438 -13.15 -2.47 -37.51
N THR A 439 -11.99 -2.97 -37.93
CA THR A 439 -11.76 -3.53 -39.28
C THR A 439 -10.86 -4.76 -39.23
N THR A 440 -11.01 -5.66 -40.18
CA THR A 440 -10.10 -6.81 -40.40
C THR A 440 -9.50 -6.73 -41.79
N GLY A 441 -8.22 -7.05 -41.95
CA GLY A 441 -7.53 -7.07 -43.25
C GLY A 441 -7.27 -5.70 -43.91
N GLN A 442 -7.58 -4.58 -43.25
CA GLN A 442 -7.42 -3.22 -43.81
C GLN A 442 -6.18 -2.47 -43.29
N ASP A 443 -5.35 -3.08 -42.43
CA ASP A 443 -4.20 -2.45 -41.75
C ASP A 443 -4.53 -1.24 -40.83
N LEU A 444 -5.80 -0.95 -40.56
CA LEU A 444 -6.22 0.20 -39.74
C LEU A 444 -6.31 -0.15 -38.24
N ARG A 445 -5.73 0.70 -37.39
CA ARG A 445 -5.83 0.57 -35.92
C ARG A 445 -7.18 1.04 -35.38
N ILE A 446 -7.62 0.41 -34.29
CA ILE A 446 -8.49 1.06 -33.30
C ILE A 446 -7.67 2.10 -32.53
N GLU A 447 -8.22 3.29 -32.34
CA GLU A 447 -7.64 4.37 -31.53
C GLU A 447 -8.41 4.55 -30.21
N ALA A 448 -9.74 4.34 -30.22
CA ALA A 448 -10.60 4.37 -29.03
C ALA A 448 -11.85 3.48 -29.19
N VAL A 449 -12.56 3.23 -28.08
CA VAL A 449 -13.84 2.50 -28.04
C VAL A 449 -14.87 3.20 -27.14
N GLN A 450 -16.15 2.93 -27.38
CA GLN A 450 -17.26 3.16 -26.45
C GLN A 450 -18.05 1.83 -26.32
N ILE A 451 -18.43 1.47 -25.09
CA ILE A 451 -19.11 0.20 -24.77
C ILE A 451 -20.20 0.50 -23.74
N GLU A 452 -21.43 0.06 -23.97
CA GLU A 452 -22.52 0.23 -23.00
C GLU A 452 -23.50 -0.94 -23.00
N LEU A 453 -24.21 -1.09 -21.90
CA LEU A 453 -25.32 -2.04 -21.78
C LEU A 453 -26.61 -1.40 -22.31
N THR A 454 -27.57 -2.24 -22.70
CA THR A 454 -28.93 -1.84 -23.09
C THR A 454 -29.97 -2.56 -22.23
N GLY A 455 -31.23 -2.12 -22.28
CA GLY A 455 -32.34 -2.78 -21.56
C GLY A 455 -32.15 -2.86 -20.03
N ALA A 456 -32.74 -3.87 -19.41
CA ALA A 456 -32.66 -4.11 -17.97
C ALA A 456 -31.23 -4.45 -17.49
N MET A 457 -30.34 -4.94 -18.38
CA MET A 457 -28.91 -5.06 -18.06
C MET A 457 -28.30 -3.70 -17.68
N ALA A 458 -28.64 -2.63 -18.41
CA ALA A 458 -28.17 -1.27 -18.08
C ALA A 458 -28.79 -0.70 -16.79
N GLU A 459 -29.94 -1.21 -16.36
CA GLU A 459 -30.58 -0.81 -15.09
C GLU A 459 -29.96 -1.51 -13.87
N ARG A 460 -29.46 -2.74 -14.02
CA ARG A 460 -28.94 -3.57 -12.92
C ARG A 460 -27.42 -3.61 -12.82
N TYR A 461 -26.71 -3.38 -13.93
CA TYR A 461 -25.25 -3.46 -14.00
C TYR A 461 -24.65 -2.16 -14.56
N ASP A 462 -23.35 -1.99 -14.31
CA ASP A 462 -22.47 -1.04 -14.98
C ASP A 462 -21.36 -1.82 -15.70
N ILE A 463 -21.07 -1.47 -16.96
CA ILE A 463 -19.94 -2.04 -17.72
C ILE A 463 -18.76 -1.07 -17.71
N TYR A 464 -17.61 -1.58 -17.29
CA TYR A 464 -16.36 -0.86 -17.10
C TYR A 464 -15.29 -1.36 -18.05
N TYR A 465 -14.50 -0.47 -18.64
CA TYR A 465 -13.47 -0.85 -19.60
C TYR A 465 -12.32 0.15 -19.63
N ARG A 466 -11.13 -0.34 -19.99
CA ARG A 466 -9.93 0.49 -20.17
C ARG A 466 -9.06 -0.04 -21.30
N VAL A 467 -8.33 0.87 -21.95
CA VAL A 467 -7.52 0.59 -23.14
C VAL A 467 -6.05 0.89 -22.84
N HIS A 468 -5.16 -0.01 -23.25
CA HIS A 468 -3.73 0.24 -23.32
C HIS A 468 -3.39 0.91 -24.66
N VAL A 469 -2.91 2.15 -24.63
CA VAL A 469 -2.62 2.96 -25.81
C VAL A 469 -1.11 3.08 -26.02
N SER A 470 -0.67 2.90 -27.27
CA SER A 470 0.73 3.09 -27.68
C SER A 470 1.27 4.45 -27.22
N ASP A 471 2.41 4.43 -26.53
CA ASP A 471 3.11 5.57 -25.93
C ASP A 471 2.43 6.26 -24.74
N TYR A 472 1.21 5.85 -24.35
CA TYR A 472 0.50 6.38 -23.16
C TYR A 472 0.17 5.32 -22.09
N GLY A 473 0.43 4.04 -22.36
CA GLY A 473 0.21 2.96 -21.42
C GLY A 473 -1.27 2.66 -21.19
N THR A 474 -1.60 2.04 -20.05
CA THR A 474 -2.98 1.71 -19.68
C THR A 474 -3.68 2.96 -19.17
N LEU A 475 -4.69 3.43 -19.90
CA LEU A 475 -5.51 4.56 -19.48
C LEU A 475 -6.46 4.18 -18.34
N GLY A 476 -7.08 5.20 -17.73
CA GLY A 476 -8.06 5.01 -16.66
C GLY A 476 -9.36 4.36 -17.13
N TRP A 477 -10.28 4.12 -16.20
CA TRP A 477 -11.52 3.40 -16.48
C TRP A 477 -12.58 4.32 -17.09
N ALA A 478 -13.14 3.88 -18.21
CA ALA A 478 -14.40 4.35 -18.75
C ALA A 478 -15.54 3.43 -18.27
N LYS A 479 -16.76 3.97 -18.22
CA LYS A 479 -17.98 3.26 -17.88
C LYS A 479 -19.14 3.66 -18.79
N ASN A 480 -20.04 2.71 -19.09
CA ASN A 480 -21.35 2.95 -19.73
C ASN A 480 -21.35 4.03 -20.84
N GLY A 481 -20.59 3.80 -21.92
CA GLY A 481 -20.55 4.72 -23.06
C GLY A 481 -19.56 5.88 -22.95
N GLU A 482 -18.84 6.06 -21.84
CA GLU A 482 -17.65 6.91 -21.79
C GLU A 482 -16.59 6.44 -22.81
N VAL A 483 -15.70 7.31 -23.27
CA VAL A 483 -14.67 6.90 -24.24
C VAL A 483 -13.47 6.28 -23.51
N ALA A 484 -12.91 5.20 -24.05
CA ALA A 484 -11.61 4.67 -23.66
C ALA A 484 -10.64 4.66 -24.85
N GLY A 485 -9.45 5.26 -24.70
CA GLY A 485 -8.43 5.37 -25.75
C GLY A 485 -8.12 6.82 -26.15
N THR A 486 -7.80 7.04 -27.43
CA THR A 486 -7.50 8.37 -27.99
C THR A 486 -8.34 8.73 -29.22
N THR A 487 -8.63 10.02 -29.42
CA THR A 487 -8.86 10.61 -30.75
C THR A 487 -7.77 11.62 -31.10
N ASP A 488 -7.59 11.93 -32.39
CA ASP A 488 -6.74 13.04 -32.87
C ASP A 488 -5.26 13.00 -32.39
N TYR A 489 -4.80 11.80 -32.07
CA TYR A 489 -3.46 11.49 -31.55
C TYR A 489 -2.69 10.53 -32.46
N LYS A 490 -3.41 9.78 -33.31
CA LYS A 490 -2.86 8.74 -34.20
C LYS A 490 -2.07 7.66 -33.43
N LYS A 491 -2.61 7.24 -32.29
CA LYS A 491 -2.10 6.17 -31.43
C LYS A 491 -3.03 4.97 -31.48
N ALA A 492 -2.46 3.78 -31.28
CA ALA A 492 -3.19 2.52 -31.32
C ALA A 492 -3.60 2.07 -29.93
N ALA A 493 -4.84 1.63 -29.78
CA ALA A 493 -5.18 0.61 -28.80
C ALA A 493 -4.31 -0.63 -29.09
N GLN A 494 -3.67 -1.19 -28.07
CA GLN A 494 -2.89 -2.43 -28.15
C GLN A 494 -3.56 -3.57 -27.37
N SER A 495 -4.21 -3.25 -26.25
CA SER A 495 -5.06 -4.17 -25.51
C SER A 495 -6.27 -3.48 -24.88
N ILE A 496 -7.30 -4.26 -24.53
CA ILE A 496 -8.48 -3.84 -23.77
C ILE A 496 -8.75 -4.82 -22.62
N GLU A 497 -9.24 -4.28 -21.51
CA GLU A 497 -9.80 -5.02 -20.37
C GLU A 497 -11.24 -4.53 -20.17
N ILE A 498 -12.18 -5.44 -19.96
CA ILE A 498 -13.62 -5.17 -19.81
C ILE A 498 -14.15 -5.97 -18.61
N ARG A 499 -14.98 -5.33 -17.77
CA ARG A 499 -15.57 -5.88 -16.55
C ARG A 499 -17.04 -5.49 -16.39
N LEU A 500 -17.83 -6.39 -15.83
CA LEU A 500 -19.25 -6.20 -15.51
C LEU A 500 -19.43 -6.17 -13.97
N TYR A 501 -20.02 -5.10 -13.45
CA TYR A 501 -20.27 -4.93 -12.01
C TYR A 501 -21.76 -4.69 -11.74
N GLU A 502 -22.28 -5.16 -10.60
CA GLU A 502 -23.62 -4.75 -10.15
C GLU A 502 -23.65 -3.25 -9.86
N LYS A 503 -24.78 -2.59 -10.15
CA LYS A 503 -24.88 -1.13 -10.13
C LYS A 503 -24.83 -0.58 -8.70
N GLY A 504 -23.65 -0.10 -8.30
CA GLY A 504 -23.37 0.38 -6.95
C GLY A 504 -22.43 -0.54 -6.14
N ASP A 505 -21.84 -1.56 -6.76
CA ASP A 505 -20.78 -2.38 -6.16
C ASP A 505 -19.59 -1.51 -5.71
N SER A 506 -19.20 -1.63 -4.44
CA SER A 506 -18.10 -0.87 -3.84
C SER A 506 -16.70 -1.33 -4.27
N SER A 507 -16.59 -2.47 -4.95
CA SER A 507 -15.37 -2.98 -5.58
C SER A 507 -15.18 -2.50 -7.02
N ALA A 508 -16.19 -1.85 -7.62
CA ALA A 508 -16.10 -1.30 -8.96
C ALA A 508 -15.08 -0.13 -9.02
N PRO A 509 -14.28 -0.04 -10.09
CA PRO A 509 -13.23 0.97 -10.18
C PRO A 509 -13.79 2.40 -10.30
N GLN A 510 -12.98 3.38 -9.92
CA GLN A 510 -13.30 4.80 -10.14
C GLN A 510 -13.03 5.17 -11.61
N THR A 511 -13.91 5.97 -12.20
CA THR A 511 -13.79 6.42 -13.60
C THR A 511 -12.99 7.72 -13.74
N GLY A 512 -12.53 7.98 -14.95
CA GLY A 512 -11.70 9.14 -15.31
C GLY A 512 -10.37 8.74 -15.94
N GLY A 513 -9.70 9.70 -16.59
CA GLY A 513 -8.39 9.48 -17.22
C GLY A 513 -8.37 8.41 -18.33
N SER A 514 -9.55 7.99 -18.83
CA SER A 514 -9.75 6.94 -19.84
C SER A 514 -9.57 7.42 -21.28
N TYR A 515 -9.74 8.72 -21.51
CA TYR A 515 -9.88 9.33 -22.83
C TYR A 515 -8.88 10.48 -23.02
N LEU A 516 -8.12 10.41 -24.11
CA LEU A 516 -7.09 11.38 -24.47
C LEU A 516 -7.42 12.04 -25.83
N THR A 517 -7.53 13.37 -25.85
CA THR A 517 -7.91 14.24 -26.98
C THR A 517 -6.96 15.45 -27.08
N PRO A 518 -7.08 16.33 -28.09
CA PRO A 518 -6.33 17.58 -28.17
C PRO A 518 -6.64 18.63 -27.08
N THR A 519 -7.76 18.51 -26.37
CA THR A 519 -8.17 19.49 -25.35
C THR A 519 -7.88 19.04 -23.92
N ASN A 520 -7.80 17.73 -23.65
CA ASN A 520 -7.32 17.18 -22.38
C ASN A 520 -5.92 16.54 -22.53
N LYS A 521 -5.08 17.09 -23.43
CA LYS A 521 -3.95 16.40 -24.11
C LYS A 521 -2.71 16.06 -23.26
N GLY A 522 -2.89 15.44 -22.10
CA GLY A 522 -1.79 15.05 -21.22
C GLY A 522 -0.91 16.25 -20.84
N MET A 523 -1.52 17.41 -20.59
CA MET A 523 -0.81 18.65 -20.24
C MET A 523 0.08 18.43 -19.02
N ILE A 524 -0.29 17.50 -18.15
CA ILE A 524 0.54 16.99 -17.06
C ILE A 524 0.68 15.46 -17.17
N THR A 525 1.90 14.97 -16.94
CA THR A 525 2.20 13.55 -16.68
C THR A 525 3.15 13.44 -15.50
N TYR A 526 3.06 12.38 -14.71
CA TYR A 526 3.79 12.26 -13.45
C TYR A 526 4.04 10.80 -13.06
N GLN A 527 5.09 10.58 -12.29
CA GLN A 527 5.50 9.27 -11.79
C GLN A 527 5.95 9.36 -10.34
N ALA A 528 5.63 8.35 -9.55
CA ALA A 528 6.06 8.20 -8.17
C ALA A 528 7.25 7.24 -8.06
N HIS A 529 8.13 7.50 -7.09
CA HIS A 529 9.03 6.51 -6.51
C HIS A 529 8.37 5.98 -5.24
N VAL A 530 8.16 4.66 -5.17
CA VAL A 530 7.49 3.99 -4.05
C VAL A 530 8.45 2.98 -3.42
N GLU A 531 8.42 2.92 -2.09
CA GLU A 531 9.09 1.89 -1.28
C GLU A 531 8.91 0.49 -1.88
N ASN A 532 10.00 -0.26 -1.98
CA ASN A 532 10.05 -1.64 -2.49
C ASN A 532 9.46 -1.85 -3.91
N ILE A 533 9.30 -0.77 -4.68
CA ILE A 533 8.82 -0.77 -6.08
C ILE A 533 9.74 0.07 -6.98
N GLY A 534 10.33 1.16 -6.46
CA GLY A 534 11.12 2.10 -7.24
C GLY A 534 10.26 3.06 -8.05
N TRP A 535 10.78 3.54 -9.19
CA TRP A 535 10.03 4.38 -10.13
C TRP A 535 8.96 3.57 -10.86
N GLN A 536 7.70 3.96 -10.68
CA GLN A 536 6.56 3.42 -11.43
C GLN A 536 6.44 4.05 -12.83
N ASP A 537 5.68 3.39 -13.72
CA ASP A 537 5.28 3.97 -15.01
C ASP A 537 4.61 5.34 -14.84
N SER A 538 4.84 6.25 -15.79
CA SER A 538 4.24 7.60 -15.75
C SER A 538 2.75 7.58 -16.11
N VAL A 539 1.94 8.22 -15.27
CA VAL A 539 0.50 8.40 -15.46
C VAL A 539 0.16 9.81 -15.99
N ALA A 540 -1.03 9.95 -16.55
CA ALA A 540 -1.54 11.21 -17.09
C ALA A 540 -2.50 11.94 -16.12
N ASP A 541 -3.00 13.09 -16.54
CA ASP A 541 -4.03 13.88 -15.87
C ASP A 541 -5.14 13.02 -15.23
N GLY A 542 -5.34 13.22 -13.92
CA GLY A 542 -6.36 12.55 -13.11
C GLY A 542 -6.12 11.09 -12.72
N ASN A 543 -5.10 10.42 -13.25
CA ASN A 543 -4.79 9.02 -12.92
C ASN A 543 -3.89 8.92 -11.68
N MET A 544 -4.11 7.91 -10.82
CA MET A 544 -3.35 7.75 -9.58
C MET A 544 -1.90 7.30 -9.85
N ALA A 545 -0.91 8.04 -9.34
CA ALA A 545 0.47 7.57 -9.17
C ALA A 545 0.71 7.14 -7.71
N GLY A 546 1.50 6.10 -7.47
CA GLY A 546 1.76 5.55 -6.14
C GLY A 546 1.06 4.21 -5.89
N THR A 547 0.64 3.96 -4.65
CA THR A 547 -0.23 2.84 -4.28
C THR A 547 -1.31 3.28 -3.27
N GLN A 548 -2.42 2.54 -3.19
CA GLN A 548 -3.43 2.75 -2.16
C GLN A 548 -3.70 1.42 -1.45
N GLY A 549 -3.80 1.43 -0.11
CA GLY A 549 -4.11 0.25 0.70
C GLY A 549 -3.00 -0.80 0.82
N ARG A 550 -1.84 -0.60 0.17
CA ARG A 550 -0.65 -1.48 0.26
C ARG A 550 0.33 -1.11 1.37
N SER A 551 0.07 -0.02 2.11
CA SER A 551 0.92 0.55 3.17
C SER A 551 2.31 1.08 2.75
N LEU A 552 2.68 0.97 1.48
CA LEU A 552 3.97 1.46 0.95
C LEU A 552 4.00 2.98 0.84
N ARG A 553 5.10 3.62 1.26
CA ARG A 553 5.31 5.08 1.15
C ARG A 553 5.70 5.51 -0.26
N MET A 554 5.27 6.70 -0.68
CA MET A 554 5.97 7.50 -1.69
C MET A 554 7.21 8.14 -1.06
N GLU A 555 8.31 8.15 -1.80
CA GLU A 555 9.60 8.71 -1.37
C GLU A 555 10.04 9.87 -2.25
N ALA A 556 9.72 9.80 -3.54
CA ALA A 556 9.97 10.86 -4.52
C ALA A 556 8.90 10.88 -5.61
N MET A 557 8.91 11.93 -6.41
CA MET A 557 8.15 12.01 -7.67
C MET A 557 8.77 12.96 -8.68
N LYS A 558 8.36 12.80 -9.94
CA LYS A 558 8.64 13.71 -11.06
C LYS A 558 7.32 14.10 -11.70
N ILE A 559 7.18 15.37 -12.07
CA ILE A 559 6.03 15.93 -12.79
C ILE A 559 6.56 16.59 -14.06
N TYR A 560 5.98 16.26 -15.21
CA TYR A 560 6.27 16.84 -16.51
C TYR A 560 5.07 17.65 -16.99
N LEU A 561 5.33 18.85 -17.55
CA LEU A 561 4.31 19.69 -18.17
C LEU A 561 4.49 19.74 -19.69
N ASN A 562 3.44 19.45 -20.43
CA ASN A 562 3.34 19.52 -21.89
C ASN A 562 2.42 20.69 -22.27
N ASN A 563 3.01 21.86 -22.54
CA ASN A 563 2.20 23.05 -22.85
C ASN A 563 1.42 22.90 -24.17
N PRO A 564 0.21 23.47 -24.28
CA PRO A 564 -0.46 23.68 -25.56
C PRO A 564 0.37 24.55 -26.51
N GLU A 565 0.16 24.39 -27.82
CA GLU A 565 0.87 25.17 -28.84
C GLU A 565 0.61 26.68 -28.67
N GLY A 566 1.69 27.46 -28.57
CA GLY A 566 1.59 28.90 -28.34
C GLY A 566 1.25 29.32 -26.91
N VAL A 567 1.45 28.44 -25.91
CA VAL A 567 1.33 28.79 -24.49
C VAL A 567 2.69 28.62 -23.78
N GLU A 568 3.24 29.71 -23.25
CA GLU A 568 4.50 29.66 -22.50
C GLU A 568 4.26 29.39 -21.00
N GLY A 569 5.15 28.62 -20.37
CA GLY A 569 5.01 28.26 -18.95
C GLY A 569 5.73 26.97 -18.57
N SER A 570 5.66 26.62 -17.29
CA SER A 570 6.22 25.41 -16.69
C SER A 570 5.48 25.05 -15.39
N VAL A 571 5.64 23.82 -14.91
CA VAL A 571 5.25 23.43 -13.55
C VAL A 571 6.47 23.53 -12.60
N ARG A 572 6.24 23.95 -11.36
CA ARG A 572 7.20 23.78 -10.25
C ARG A 572 6.54 23.16 -9.02
N TYR A 573 7.32 22.40 -8.27
CA TYR A 573 6.84 21.60 -7.13
C TYR A 573 7.94 21.39 -6.08
N LYS A 574 7.55 21.01 -4.87
CA LYS A 574 8.46 20.61 -3.78
C LYS A 574 7.77 19.66 -2.81
N ALA A 575 8.54 18.74 -2.23
CA ALA A 575 8.07 17.82 -1.19
C ALA A 575 8.39 18.34 0.22
N HIS A 576 7.56 17.97 1.19
CA HIS A 576 7.97 17.83 2.59
C HIS A 576 8.37 16.38 2.80
N VAL A 577 9.61 16.14 3.24
CA VAL A 577 10.16 14.79 3.43
C VAL A 577 10.46 14.57 4.91
N GLN A 578 10.26 13.35 5.40
CA GLN A 578 10.62 12.94 6.76
C GLN A 578 12.06 13.38 7.10
N ASN A 579 12.26 13.91 8.32
CA ASN A 579 13.52 14.41 8.87
C ASN A 579 14.18 15.60 8.11
N ILE A 580 13.81 15.89 6.86
CA ILE A 580 14.34 16.98 6.03
C ILE A 580 13.43 18.22 6.06
N GLY A 581 12.12 18.03 6.14
CA GLY A 581 11.13 19.09 6.00
C GLY A 581 10.88 19.50 4.54
N TRP A 582 10.44 20.74 4.32
CA TRP A 582 10.19 21.29 2.98
C TRP A 582 11.48 21.49 2.19
N GLN A 583 11.64 20.73 1.11
CA GLN A 583 12.72 20.89 0.14
C GLN A 583 12.56 22.16 -0.71
N ASN A 584 13.61 22.50 -1.47
CA ASN A 584 13.56 23.58 -2.48
C ASN A 584 12.59 23.27 -3.62
N TRP A 585 12.07 24.31 -4.27
CA TRP A 585 11.30 24.18 -5.51
C TRP A 585 12.14 23.60 -6.66
N VAL A 586 11.61 22.57 -7.31
CA VAL A 586 12.14 21.96 -8.54
C VAL A 586 11.13 22.15 -9.69
N ASN A 587 11.59 22.00 -10.93
CA ASN A 587 10.80 22.27 -12.14
C ASN A 587 10.38 20.98 -12.85
N SER A 588 9.62 21.11 -13.94
CA SER A 588 9.26 20.06 -14.89
C SER A 588 10.38 19.00 -15.09
N GLY A 589 10.07 17.73 -14.82
CA GLY A 589 10.94 16.56 -14.98
C GLY A 589 12.03 16.34 -13.92
N GLN A 590 12.22 17.25 -12.96
CA GLN A 590 13.19 17.08 -11.87
C GLN A 590 12.65 16.18 -10.75
N VAL A 591 13.50 15.78 -9.80
CA VAL A 591 13.08 14.98 -8.63
C VAL A 591 12.70 15.91 -7.47
N ALA A 592 11.49 15.75 -6.93
CA ALA A 592 11.15 16.17 -5.57
C ALA A 592 11.04 14.93 -4.69
N GLY A 593 11.46 15.02 -3.43
CA GLY A 593 11.60 13.89 -2.52
C GLY A 593 13.02 13.32 -2.46
N THR A 594 13.14 12.03 -2.18
CA THR A 594 14.39 11.28 -1.98
C THR A 594 14.25 9.86 -2.56
N THR A 595 15.36 9.26 -3.02
CA THR A 595 15.38 7.89 -3.56
C THR A 595 16.54 7.12 -2.94
N GLY A 596 16.30 5.93 -2.40
CA GLY A 596 17.34 5.14 -1.72
C GLY A 596 17.83 5.74 -0.41
N GLN A 597 16.90 6.33 0.37
CA GLN A 597 17.16 6.90 1.70
C GLN A 597 16.09 6.51 2.73
N ASP A 598 15.10 5.70 2.33
CA ASP A 598 13.94 5.26 3.13
C ASP A 598 13.07 6.36 3.78
N LEU A 599 13.27 7.63 3.37
CA LEU A 599 12.49 8.77 3.84
C LEU A 599 11.20 8.92 3.02
N ARG A 600 10.06 8.90 3.70
CA ARG A 600 8.74 9.18 3.11
C ARG A 600 8.56 10.65 2.73
N MET A 601 7.81 10.90 1.67
CA MET A 601 7.11 12.16 1.46
C MET A 601 5.91 12.24 2.41
N GLU A 602 5.73 13.38 3.06
CA GLU A 602 4.62 13.66 3.99
C GLU A 602 3.64 14.70 3.41
N ALA A 603 4.14 15.71 2.66
CA ALA A 603 3.34 16.73 1.98
C ALA A 603 3.97 17.17 0.63
N ILE A 604 3.21 17.91 -0.16
CA ILE A 604 3.62 18.50 -1.45
C ILE A 604 2.96 19.86 -1.71
N GLN A 605 3.64 20.74 -2.47
CA GLN A 605 3.05 21.92 -3.12
C GLN A 605 3.41 21.88 -4.62
N ILE A 606 2.46 22.26 -5.50
CA ILE A 606 2.60 22.21 -6.97
C ILE A 606 1.93 23.45 -7.58
N GLU A 607 2.62 24.20 -8.43
CA GLU A 607 2.03 25.36 -9.11
C GLU A 607 2.49 25.47 -10.57
N LEU A 608 1.61 26.03 -11.41
CA LEU A 608 1.95 26.45 -12.76
C LEU A 608 2.65 27.81 -12.74
N THR A 609 3.41 28.10 -13.79
CA THR A 609 4.15 29.35 -13.98
C THR A 609 4.05 29.83 -15.42
N GLY A 610 4.23 31.12 -15.68
CA GLY A 610 4.03 31.72 -17.01
C GLY A 610 2.55 31.80 -17.41
N GLU A 611 2.27 31.88 -18.71
CA GLU A 611 0.90 31.93 -19.22
C GLU A 611 0.07 30.69 -18.85
N MET A 612 0.72 29.54 -18.62
CA MET A 612 0.04 28.35 -18.08
C MET A 612 -0.66 28.65 -16.74
N ALA A 613 -0.09 29.50 -15.89
CA ALA A 613 -0.72 29.92 -14.63
C ALA A 613 -1.86 30.95 -14.84
N GLU A 614 -1.87 31.66 -15.96
CA GLU A 614 -2.90 32.63 -16.32
C GLU A 614 -4.11 31.97 -17.00
N LYS A 615 -3.86 30.94 -17.81
CA LYS A 615 -4.84 30.23 -18.64
C LYS A 615 -5.42 28.96 -17.97
N TYR A 616 -4.73 28.39 -16.98
CA TYR A 616 -5.12 27.14 -16.32
C TYR A 616 -4.98 27.19 -14.79
N ASP A 617 -5.71 26.30 -14.13
CA ASP A 617 -5.61 25.95 -12.71
C ASP A 617 -5.08 24.52 -12.57
N ILE A 618 -4.13 24.29 -11.66
CA ILE A 618 -3.63 22.95 -11.32
C ILE A 618 -4.19 22.50 -9.98
N TYR A 619 -4.83 21.33 -9.97
CA TYR A 619 -5.48 20.70 -8.83
C TYR A 619 -4.75 19.40 -8.47
N TYR A 620 -4.57 19.11 -7.18
CA TYR A 620 -3.95 17.86 -6.73
C TYR A 620 -4.46 17.42 -5.36
N ARG A 621 -4.48 16.11 -5.13
CA ARG A 621 -4.81 15.49 -3.85
C ARG A 621 -3.96 14.26 -3.61
N VAL A 622 -3.79 13.89 -2.34
CA VAL A 622 -2.91 12.78 -1.91
C VAL A 622 -3.64 11.82 -1.00
N HIS A 623 -3.33 10.53 -1.12
CA HIS A 623 -3.70 9.51 -0.15
C HIS A 623 -2.62 9.44 0.94
N VAL A 624 -3.02 9.64 2.19
CA VAL A 624 -2.12 9.66 3.35
C VAL A 624 -2.41 8.46 4.25
N SER A 625 -1.37 7.77 4.67
CA SER A 625 -1.48 6.64 5.60
C SER A 625 -2.24 7.03 6.88
N ASN A 626 -3.13 6.16 7.33
CA ASN A 626 -4.08 6.34 8.45
C ASN A 626 -5.15 7.45 8.29
N TYR A 627 -5.05 8.35 7.31
CA TYR A 627 -6.01 9.45 7.11
C TYR A 627 -6.85 9.33 5.83
N GLY A 628 -6.40 8.54 4.86
CA GLY A 628 -7.09 8.31 3.59
C GLY A 628 -6.79 9.38 2.54
N THR A 629 -7.63 9.46 1.51
CA THR A 629 -7.51 10.49 0.46
C THR A 629 -8.00 11.83 1.00
N LEU A 630 -7.11 12.82 1.03
CA LEU A 630 -7.42 14.19 1.44
C LEU A 630 -8.14 14.97 0.32
N GLY A 631 -8.60 16.19 0.64
CA GLY A 631 -9.25 17.09 -0.30
C GLY A 631 -8.36 17.57 -1.45
N TRP A 632 -8.95 18.31 -2.38
CA TRP A 632 -8.19 18.93 -3.48
C TRP A 632 -7.55 20.24 -3.01
N ALA A 633 -6.22 20.32 -3.13
CA ALA A 633 -5.43 21.54 -3.11
C ALA A 633 -5.28 22.11 -4.53
N LYS A 634 -4.98 23.41 -4.65
CA LYS A 634 -4.84 24.10 -5.95
C LYS A 634 -3.65 25.08 -5.96
N ASN A 635 -3.02 25.26 -7.13
CA ASN A 635 -2.12 26.39 -7.46
C ASN A 635 -1.08 26.76 -6.37
N GLY A 636 -0.42 25.78 -5.77
CA GLY A 636 0.60 26.00 -4.74
C GLY A 636 0.10 25.86 -3.30
N ASP A 637 -1.19 25.64 -3.05
CA ASP A 637 -1.69 25.23 -1.73
C ASP A 637 -1.02 23.93 -1.25
N LYS A 638 -0.88 23.73 0.06
CA LYS A 638 -0.30 22.48 0.58
C LYS A 638 -1.27 21.31 0.37
N ALA A 639 -0.73 20.13 0.06
CA ALA A 639 -1.43 18.85 0.14
C ALA A 639 -0.63 17.85 0.99
N GLY A 640 -1.29 17.01 1.78
CA GLY A 640 -0.64 16.01 2.67
C GLY A 640 -0.59 16.44 4.13
N THR A 641 0.49 16.13 4.84
CA THR A 641 0.63 16.42 6.28
C THR A 641 1.98 17.00 6.66
N GLU A 642 2.00 17.82 7.70
CA GLU A 642 3.22 18.39 8.30
C GLU A 642 3.22 18.06 9.80
N SER A 643 4.34 17.56 10.34
CA SER A 643 4.49 17.14 11.75
C SER A 643 3.60 15.98 12.24
N MET A 644 2.88 15.27 11.35
CA MET A 644 2.06 14.09 11.71
C MET A 644 2.79 12.74 11.62
N GLN A 645 4.05 12.72 11.14
CA GLN A 645 4.86 11.52 10.97
C GLN A 645 4.23 10.41 10.08
N THR A 646 3.45 10.79 9.07
CA THR A 646 2.72 9.87 8.19
C THR A 646 3.05 10.07 6.72
N ALA A 647 3.00 8.98 5.94
CA ALA A 647 3.40 8.96 4.54
C ALA A 647 2.26 9.28 3.58
N ILE A 648 2.55 10.01 2.50
CA ILE A 648 1.81 9.92 1.25
C ILE A 648 2.03 8.50 0.68
N GLN A 649 0.97 7.86 0.20
CA GLN A 649 1.01 6.57 -0.50
C GLN A 649 0.72 6.74 -2.01
N SER A 650 -0.15 7.68 -2.36
CA SER A 650 -0.47 8.02 -3.76
C SER A 650 -0.86 9.49 -3.96
N ILE A 651 -0.81 9.94 -5.21
CA ILE A 651 -1.18 11.29 -5.65
C ILE A 651 -2.00 11.25 -6.95
N GLU A 652 -2.97 12.17 -7.07
CA GLU A 652 -3.65 12.53 -8.31
C GLU A 652 -3.40 14.03 -8.60
N ILE A 653 -3.20 14.37 -9.87
CA ILE A 653 -2.97 15.74 -10.35
C ILE A 653 -3.78 15.99 -11.64
N LYS A 654 -4.45 17.14 -11.73
CA LYS A 654 -5.31 17.55 -12.84
C LYS A 654 -5.05 19.00 -13.25
N ILE A 655 -5.19 19.32 -14.54
CA ILE A 655 -5.16 20.69 -15.08
C ILE A 655 -6.49 21.00 -15.75
N LEU A 656 -7.11 22.12 -15.37
CA LEU A 656 -8.37 22.62 -15.93
C LEU A 656 -8.22 24.09 -16.36
N GLU A 657 -9.13 24.59 -17.20
CA GLU A 657 -9.14 26.02 -17.59
C GLU A 657 -9.31 26.95 -16.38
N LYS A 658 -8.81 28.19 -16.50
CA LYS A 658 -8.75 29.13 -15.37
C LYS A 658 -10.14 29.43 -14.79
N GLY A 659 -10.35 29.08 -13.52
CA GLY A 659 -11.62 29.31 -12.85
C GLY A 659 -12.72 28.27 -13.14
N ASP A 660 -12.38 27.14 -13.76
CA ASP A 660 -13.26 25.96 -13.80
C ASP A 660 -13.67 25.55 -12.37
N GLN A 661 -14.95 25.18 -12.20
CA GLN A 661 -15.57 24.87 -10.90
C GLN A 661 -16.00 23.40 -10.76
N SER A 662 -15.57 22.51 -11.66
CA SER A 662 -15.84 21.06 -11.60
C SER A 662 -15.09 20.33 -10.49
N ILE A 663 -14.07 20.96 -9.89
CA ILE A 663 -13.34 20.46 -8.72
C ILE A 663 -13.50 21.43 -7.55
N GLU A 664 -14.25 20.99 -6.53
CA GLU A 664 -14.33 21.68 -5.25
C GLU A 664 -13.04 21.46 -4.44
N CYS A 665 -12.34 22.56 -4.12
CA CYS A 665 -11.18 22.54 -3.24
C CYS A 665 -11.65 22.40 -1.78
N SER A 666 -10.92 21.60 -1.00
CA SER A 666 -11.31 21.25 0.37
C SER A 666 -10.07 20.91 1.19
N ASP A 667 -10.21 20.14 2.28
CA ASP A 667 -9.16 19.76 3.24
C ASP A 667 -8.05 18.87 2.62
N GLY A 668 -7.27 19.41 1.69
CA GLY A 668 -6.14 18.73 1.07
C GLY A 668 -4.94 18.55 2.00
N TYR A 669 -4.89 19.28 3.13
CA TYR A 669 -3.73 19.30 4.01
C TYR A 669 -4.08 19.39 5.51
N LEU A 670 -3.24 18.73 6.32
CA LEU A 670 -3.32 18.68 7.78
C LEU A 670 -1.97 19.12 8.37
N GLY A 671 -1.92 20.29 9.01
CA GLY A 671 -0.68 20.82 9.57
C GLY A 671 -0.86 21.94 10.59
N PRO A 672 0.25 22.49 11.13
CA PRO A 672 0.22 23.32 12.34
C PRO A 672 -0.66 24.57 12.25
N GLU A 673 -0.82 25.14 11.05
CA GLU A 673 -1.69 26.30 10.81
C GLU A 673 -3.19 26.02 11.07
N ARG A 674 -3.61 24.75 11.18
CA ARG A 674 -5.00 24.35 11.44
C ARG A 674 -5.35 24.15 12.93
N LEU A 675 -4.39 24.26 13.84
CA LEU A 675 -4.57 23.95 15.28
C LEU A 675 -5.48 24.94 16.06
N GLY A 676 -5.76 26.13 15.51
CA GLY A 676 -6.33 27.23 16.29
C GLY A 676 -5.34 27.77 17.34
N THR A 677 -5.82 28.46 18.37
CA THR A 677 -4.98 28.97 19.46
C THR A 677 -5.50 28.54 20.83
N LEU A 678 -4.78 27.62 21.46
CA LEU A 678 -4.99 27.23 22.86
C LEU A 678 -4.64 28.40 23.80
N SER A 679 -5.59 28.73 24.68
CA SER A 679 -5.47 29.72 25.75
C SER A 679 -5.93 29.09 27.07
N TYR A 680 -5.14 29.21 28.15
CA TYR A 680 -5.53 28.71 29.47
C TYR A 680 -4.99 29.55 30.63
N SER A 681 -5.70 29.56 31.75
CA SER A 681 -5.27 30.21 32.99
C SER A 681 -5.71 29.39 34.20
N VAL A 682 -5.04 29.66 35.32
CA VAL A 682 -5.31 29.08 36.63
C VAL A 682 -5.54 30.18 37.66
N GLN A 683 -6.34 29.92 38.68
CA GLN A 683 -6.35 30.75 39.87
C GLN A 683 -5.29 30.24 40.85
N VAL A 684 -4.39 31.12 41.29
CA VAL A 684 -3.52 30.90 42.44
C VAL A 684 -4.14 31.66 43.62
N GLU A 685 -4.45 30.98 44.72
CA GLU A 685 -5.07 31.60 45.92
C GLU A 685 -6.33 32.44 45.60
N ASN A 686 -7.22 31.94 44.73
CA ASN A 686 -8.42 32.63 44.21
C ASN A 686 -8.16 33.83 43.27
N SER A 687 -6.92 34.04 42.81
CA SER A 687 -6.55 35.11 41.86
C SER A 687 -6.11 34.52 40.52
N TRP A 688 -6.86 34.81 39.45
CA TRP A 688 -6.51 34.42 38.08
C TRP A 688 -5.14 34.95 37.66
N GLN A 689 -4.33 34.10 37.05
CA GLN A 689 -3.07 34.47 36.39
C GLN A 689 -3.33 34.97 34.96
N GLU A 690 -2.30 35.49 34.30
CA GLU A 690 -2.34 35.78 32.87
C GLU A 690 -2.65 34.52 32.04
N ASN A 691 -3.36 34.68 30.92
CA ASN A 691 -3.60 33.59 29.99
C ASN A 691 -2.27 33.11 29.37
N LYS A 692 -2.16 31.79 29.21
CA LYS A 692 -1.00 31.05 28.72
C LYS A 692 -1.34 30.25 27.47
N THR A 693 -0.36 30.10 26.61
CA THR A 693 -0.45 29.43 25.32
C THR A 693 0.21 28.05 25.34
N SER A 694 0.10 27.29 24.24
CA SER A 694 0.62 25.93 24.11
C SER A 694 2.11 25.85 24.48
N GLY A 695 2.45 25.11 25.54
CA GLY A 695 3.82 24.91 26.03
C GLY A 695 4.35 25.93 27.05
N GLU A 696 3.58 26.96 27.42
CA GLU A 696 3.90 27.81 28.58
C GLU A 696 3.61 27.11 29.93
N ILE A 697 3.91 27.76 31.05
CA ILE A 697 3.56 27.30 32.40
C ILE A 697 2.58 28.30 33.04
N SER A 698 1.50 27.78 33.62
CA SER A 698 0.51 28.57 34.38
C SER A 698 0.45 28.09 35.83
N GLY A 699 0.63 29.00 36.79
CA GLY A 699 0.71 28.71 38.23
C GLY A 699 2.08 29.07 38.85
N THR A 700 2.39 28.50 40.01
CA THR A 700 3.55 28.86 40.85
C THR A 700 4.32 27.65 41.37
N THR A 701 5.10 27.02 40.48
CA THR A 701 6.06 25.93 40.76
C THR A 701 6.87 26.16 42.04
N GLY A 702 6.77 25.24 43.01
CA GLY A 702 7.60 25.18 44.21
C GLY A 702 7.32 26.24 45.27
N GLN A 703 6.13 26.85 45.27
CA GLN A 703 5.77 27.93 46.21
C GLN A 703 4.76 27.53 47.30
N SER A 704 4.32 26.27 47.34
CA SER A 704 3.29 25.74 48.26
C SER A 704 1.98 26.51 48.19
N LYS A 705 1.60 26.95 46.98
CA LYS A 705 0.33 27.66 46.70
C LYS A 705 -0.60 26.80 45.86
N MET A 706 -1.78 26.50 46.41
CA MET A 706 -2.79 25.71 45.70
C MET A 706 -3.42 26.49 44.54
N LEU A 707 -3.61 25.76 43.43
CA LEU A 707 -4.52 26.20 42.37
C LEU A 707 -5.97 26.01 42.83
N THR A 708 -6.81 27.05 42.71
CA THR A 708 -8.23 27.04 43.14
C THR A 708 -9.23 27.10 42.00
N GLY A 709 -8.74 27.19 40.76
CA GLY A 709 -9.57 27.42 39.58
C GLY A 709 -8.81 27.18 38.28
N LEU A 710 -9.55 26.82 37.24
CA LEU A 710 -9.04 26.43 35.92
C LEU A 710 -9.97 26.93 34.81
N ARG A 711 -9.38 27.52 33.76
CA ARG A 711 -10.06 27.90 32.51
C ARG A 711 -9.17 27.53 31.33
N MET A 712 -9.76 26.95 30.28
CA MET A 712 -9.12 26.74 28.97
C MET A 712 -10.12 27.01 27.84
N SER A 713 -9.61 27.51 26.71
CA SER A 713 -10.33 27.68 25.45
C SER A 713 -9.43 27.41 24.24
N ILE A 714 -10.02 27.09 23.09
CA ILE A 714 -9.32 27.09 21.79
C ILE A 714 -10.02 28.09 20.87
N GLU A 715 -9.29 29.14 20.47
CA GLU A 715 -9.80 30.17 19.56
C GLU A 715 -9.47 29.80 18.11
N ASN A 716 -10.51 29.57 17.29
CA ASN A 716 -10.38 29.30 15.86
C ASN A 716 -10.14 30.62 15.11
N ASN A 717 -8.86 30.91 14.90
CA ASN A 717 -8.36 32.18 14.35
C ASN A 717 -8.32 32.24 12.81
N SER A 718 -8.86 31.24 12.11
CA SER A 718 -9.09 31.24 10.66
C SER A 718 -10.24 30.31 10.29
N GLU A 719 -10.81 30.50 9.10
CA GLU A 719 -11.85 29.63 8.53
C GLU A 719 -11.35 28.20 8.24
N ASN A 720 -10.03 28.00 8.21
CA ASN A 720 -9.38 26.72 7.90
C ASN A 720 -8.88 25.96 9.16
N CYS A 721 -9.18 26.46 10.38
CA CYS A 721 -8.89 25.71 11.60
C CYS A 721 -9.76 24.44 11.70
N PHE A 722 -9.29 23.41 12.40
CA PHE A 722 -10.09 22.22 12.68
C PHE A 722 -11.33 22.56 13.51
N ASP A 723 -12.48 21.95 13.20
CA ASP A 723 -13.69 22.09 14.02
C ASP A 723 -13.55 21.34 15.36
N GLY A 724 -14.33 21.76 16.36
CA GLY A 724 -14.31 21.22 17.72
C GLY A 724 -13.83 22.24 18.77
N SER A 725 -13.51 21.73 19.96
CA SER A 725 -13.25 22.54 21.15
C SER A 725 -12.48 21.77 22.23
N ILE A 726 -12.09 22.45 23.30
CA ILE A 726 -11.50 21.83 24.51
C ILE A 726 -12.56 21.59 25.59
N GLN A 727 -12.41 20.49 26.33
CA GLN A 727 -13.24 20.15 27.50
C GLN A 727 -12.37 19.56 28.62
N TYR A 728 -12.72 19.83 29.89
CA TYR A 728 -11.87 19.48 31.02
C TYR A 728 -12.65 19.15 32.30
N GLN A 729 -12.00 18.43 33.22
CA GLN A 729 -12.47 18.21 34.58
C GLN A 729 -11.36 18.56 35.57
N ALA A 730 -11.72 19.09 36.74
CA ALA A 730 -10.81 19.24 37.88
C ALA A 730 -11.25 18.28 39.00
N HIS A 731 -10.30 17.77 39.78
CA HIS A 731 -10.52 17.11 41.06
C HIS A 731 -10.15 18.08 42.17
N PHE A 732 -11.13 18.55 42.94
CA PHE A 732 -10.90 19.44 44.07
C PHE A 732 -10.80 18.65 45.37
N SER A 733 -9.91 19.07 46.27
CA SER A 733 -9.77 18.50 47.62
C SER A 733 -11.13 18.51 48.34
N ASN A 734 -11.52 17.39 48.93
CA ASN A 734 -12.83 17.15 49.57
C ASN A 734 -14.08 17.14 48.66
N ASP A 735 -14.12 17.91 47.57
CA ASP A 735 -15.28 18.00 46.66
C ASP A 735 -15.28 16.91 45.57
N GLY A 736 -14.10 16.42 45.15
CA GLY A 736 -13.93 15.39 44.13
C GLY A 736 -13.90 15.92 42.69
N TRP A 737 -14.14 15.02 41.72
CA TRP A 737 -14.18 15.37 40.29
C TRP A 737 -15.41 16.23 39.93
N THR A 738 -15.19 17.34 39.24
CA THR A 738 -16.26 18.17 38.68
C THR A 738 -16.99 17.46 37.53
N ASN A 739 -18.19 17.96 37.19
CA ASN A 739 -18.73 17.78 35.84
C ASN A 739 -17.74 18.32 34.79
N THR A 740 -17.86 17.87 33.55
CA THR A 740 -17.05 18.38 32.44
C THR A 740 -17.35 19.86 32.18
N ALA A 741 -16.33 20.69 32.32
CA ALA A 741 -16.32 22.08 31.87
C ALA A 741 -16.15 22.12 30.35
N ALA A 742 -16.89 23.02 29.71
CA ALA A 742 -16.81 23.31 28.28
C ALA A 742 -15.77 24.42 28.01
N ASP A 743 -15.48 24.63 26.73
CA ASP A 743 -14.60 25.68 26.23
C ASP A 743 -14.91 27.05 26.86
N GLY A 744 -13.87 27.71 27.40
CA GLY A 744 -13.94 29.00 28.08
C GLY A 744 -14.60 29.03 29.47
N THR A 745 -15.16 27.92 29.98
CA THR A 745 -15.95 27.93 31.23
C THR A 745 -15.14 27.73 32.52
N ASP A 746 -15.42 28.55 33.55
CA ASP A 746 -14.68 28.50 34.82
C ASP A 746 -14.97 27.23 35.63
N SER A 747 -13.96 26.36 35.77
CA SER A 747 -13.96 25.27 36.74
C SER A 747 -13.28 25.75 38.03
N VAL A 748 -14.08 26.16 39.01
CA VAL A 748 -13.66 26.74 40.30
C VAL A 748 -14.36 26.05 41.48
N SER A 749 -13.72 26.05 42.65
CA SER A 749 -14.34 25.62 43.92
C SER A 749 -14.42 26.78 44.92
N ASN A 750 -15.13 26.58 46.04
CA ASN A 750 -15.23 27.57 47.11
C ASN A 750 -14.04 27.48 48.08
N GLY A 751 -12.82 27.61 47.57
CA GLY A 751 -11.57 27.64 48.34
C GLY A 751 -10.88 26.29 48.57
N ASN A 752 -11.31 25.22 47.91
CA ASN A 752 -10.60 23.94 47.88
C ASN A 752 -9.51 23.93 46.78
N GLY A 753 -8.39 23.26 47.01
CA GLY A 753 -7.31 23.14 46.03
C GLY A 753 -7.63 22.10 44.96
N ILE A 754 -7.16 22.31 43.72
CA ILE A 754 -7.16 21.28 42.69
C ILE A 754 -6.04 20.28 43.03
N GLU A 755 -6.36 18.99 43.07
CA GLU A 755 -5.39 17.88 43.27
C GLU A 755 -5.02 17.21 41.93
N ALA A 756 -5.97 17.11 41.00
CA ALA A 756 -5.80 16.52 39.67
C ALA A 756 -6.70 17.17 38.60
N ILE A 757 -6.39 16.92 37.32
CA ILE A 757 -7.15 17.38 36.15
C ILE A 757 -7.30 16.29 35.07
N LYS A 758 -8.22 16.52 34.13
CA LYS A 758 -8.32 15.83 32.83
C LYS A 758 -8.61 16.87 31.75
N ILE A 759 -8.06 16.68 30.56
CA ILE A 759 -8.29 17.56 29.40
C ILE A 759 -8.47 16.68 28.17
N SER A 760 -9.50 16.93 27.37
CA SER A 760 -9.69 16.28 26.07
C SER A 760 -10.23 17.26 25.03
N LEU A 761 -10.17 16.85 23.77
CA LEU A 761 -10.65 17.61 22.62
C LEU A 761 -12.00 17.05 22.15
N THR A 762 -12.70 17.80 21.31
CA THR A 762 -13.90 17.38 20.58
C THR A 762 -13.72 17.57 19.06
N GLY A 763 -14.71 17.19 18.24
CA GLY A 763 -14.72 17.46 16.80
C GLY A 763 -13.52 16.89 16.04
N GLU A 764 -13.07 17.64 15.03
CA GLU A 764 -11.87 17.35 14.25
C GLU A 764 -10.57 17.55 15.03
N LEU A 765 -10.54 18.47 16.00
CA LEU A 765 -9.43 18.59 16.94
C LEU A 765 -9.16 17.25 17.64
N ALA A 766 -10.19 16.49 18.03
CA ALA A 766 -10.02 15.14 18.58
C ALA A 766 -9.52 14.10 17.54
N LYS A 767 -9.87 14.27 16.26
CA LYS A 767 -9.51 13.38 15.13
C LYS A 767 -8.07 13.57 14.67
N TYR A 768 -7.58 14.81 14.60
CA TYR A 768 -6.27 15.14 14.01
C TYR A 768 -5.23 15.64 15.03
N CYS A 769 -5.65 16.05 16.23
CA CYS A 769 -4.77 16.64 17.25
C CYS A 769 -4.74 15.80 18.53
N ASP A 770 -3.73 16.02 19.36
CA ASP A 770 -3.59 15.49 20.70
C ASP A 770 -3.39 16.65 21.69
N VAL A 771 -4.00 16.54 22.87
CA VAL A 771 -3.73 17.44 24.00
C VAL A 771 -2.92 16.69 25.05
N TYR A 772 -1.67 17.11 25.22
CA TYR A 772 -0.77 16.64 26.27
C TYR A 772 -0.75 17.66 27.41
N TYR A 773 -0.65 17.19 28.66
CA TYR A 773 -0.59 18.05 29.82
C TYR A 773 0.14 17.39 30.97
N ARG A 774 0.85 18.20 31.76
CA ARG A 774 1.50 17.78 33.01
C ARG A 774 1.24 18.78 34.11
N THR A 775 1.39 18.33 35.34
CA THR A 775 1.09 19.10 36.55
C THR A 775 2.32 19.17 37.45
N HIS A 776 2.54 20.31 38.09
CA HIS A 776 3.43 20.42 39.23
C HIS A 776 2.60 20.23 40.48
N VAL A 777 2.86 19.17 41.23
CA VAL A 777 2.15 18.85 42.47
C VAL A 777 3.05 19.16 43.66
N GLU A 778 2.45 19.75 44.69
CA GLU A 778 3.07 19.99 45.99
C GLU A 778 3.82 18.74 46.45
N ASN A 779 5.04 18.92 46.97
CA ASN A 779 5.94 17.86 47.44
C ASN A 779 6.45 16.86 46.38
N LEU A 780 5.74 16.61 45.28
CA LEU A 780 6.08 15.60 44.26
C LEU A 780 6.78 16.17 43.02
N GLY A 781 6.73 17.49 42.81
CA GLY A 781 7.37 18.15 41.67
C GLY A 781 6.55 18.06 40.38
N TRP A 782 7.21 18.21 39.22
CA TRP A 782 6.60 17.96 37.93
C TRP A 782 6.32 16.47 37.73
N MET A 783 5.05 16.12 37.56
CA MET A 783 4.63 14.79 37.12
C MET A 783 4.87 14.61 35.62
N GLY A 784 4.79 13.36 35.15
CA GLY A 784 4.92 13.06 33.72
C GLY A 784 3.74 13.56 32.87
N TRP A 785 3.78 13.27 31.57
CA TRP A 785 2.77 13.74 30.62
C TRP A 785 1.54 12.84 30.58
N ALA A 786 0.37 13.39 30.88
CA ALA A 786 -0.92 12.80 30.52
C ALA A 786 -1.36 13.27 29.13
N LYS A 787 -2.31 12.55 28.53
CA LYS A 787 -2.84 12.80 27.20
C LYS A 787 -4.36 12.55 27.16
N ASN A 788 -5.08 13.30 26.32
CA ASN A 788 -6.45 13.02 25.86
C ASN A 788 -7.41 12.38 26.89
N GLY A 789 -7.63 13.03 28.04
CA GLY A 789 -8.61 12.62 29.05
C GLY A 789 -8.09 11.70 30.16
N GLN A 790 -6.82 11.27 30.11
CA GLN A 790 -6.14 10.66 31.26
C GLN A 790 -6.15 11.63 32.47
N ALA A 791 -6.33 11.13 33.69
CA ALA A 791 -6.15 11.97 34.87
C ALA A 791 -4.67 12.37 34.98
N ALA A 792 -4.36 13.58 35.46
CA ALA A 792 -3.01 14.06 35.76
C ALA A 792 -3.00 14.75 37.13
N GLY A 793 -1.93 14.61 37.91
CA GLY A 793 -1.87 15.10 39.30
C GLY A 793 -2.10 13.98 40.32
N THR A 794 -2.72 14.27 41.46
CA THR A 794 -3.02 13.26 42.49
C THR A 794 -4.47 13.25 42.93
N THR A 795 -4.88 12.14 43.54
CA THR A 795 -6.08 12.12 44.42
C THR A 795 -5.74 11.33 45.67
N LYS A 796 -6.52 11.48 46.75
CA LYS A 796 -6.40 10.73 48.02
C LYS A 796 -5.10 10.98 48.83
N LEU A 797 -4.06 11.55 48.22
CA LEU A 797 -2.81 11.93 48.87
C LEU A 797 -2.90 13.26 49.62
N GLY A 798 -3.83 14.14 49.24
CA GLY A 798 -4.04 15.45 49.84
C GLY A 798 -3.03 16.53 49.43
N TYR A 799 -2.21 16.28 48.40
CA TYR A 799 -1.30 17.27 47.81
C TYR A 799 -2.02 18.08 46.72
N HIS A 800 -1.88 19.41 46.76
CA HIS A 800 -2.45 20.29 45.74
C HIS A 800 -1.54 20.41 44.50
N MET A 801 -2.14 20.71 43.35
CA MET A 801 -1.42 21.23 42.20
C MET A 801 -0.99 22.68 42.48
N GLU A 802 0.23 23.02 42.08
CA GLU A 802 0.81 24.37 42.14
C GLU A 802 0.90 25.04 40.77
N ALA A 803 1.10 24.25 39.71
CA ALA A 803 1.21 24.72 38.33
C ALA A 803 0.81 23.63 37.33
N LEU A 804 0.60 24.01 36.07
CA LEU A 804 0.40 23.09 34.95
C LEU A 804 0.96 23.64 33.64
N GLU A 805 1.26 22.74 32.72
CA GLU A 805 1.67 23.01 31.33
C GLU A 805 0.76 22.18 30.41
N VAL A 806 0.21 22.82 29.38
CA VAL A 806 -0.64 22.17 28.36
C VAL A 806 -0.04 22.41 26.98
N ARG A 807 -0.02 21.37 26.15
CA ARG A 807 0.42 21.40 24.74
C ARG A 807 -0.65 20.80 23.84
N LEU A 808 -1.23 21.63 22.99
CA LEU A 808 -2.01 21.20 21.83
C LEU A 808 -1.04 20.99 20.66
N VAL A 809 -1.05 19.79 20.07
CA VAL A 809 -0.16 19.36 18.97
C VAL A 809 -0.92 18.46 17.99
N LEU A 810 -0.36 18.22 16.81
CA LEU A 810 -0.93 17.25 15.86
C LEU A 810 -0.65 15.81 16.34
N LYS A 811 -1.53 14.87 15.97
CA LYS A 811 -1.28 13.44 16.23
C LYS A 811 0.03 13.00 15.57
N GLY A 812 0.81 12.18 16.28
CA GLY A 812 2.17 11.80 15.89
C GLY A 812 3.26 12.74 16.44
N THR A 813 2.94 13.95 16.92
CA THR A 813 3.93 14.80 17.60
C THR A 813 4.33 14.20 18.96
N TYR A 814 5.63 13.95 19.13
CA TYR A 814 6.20 13.53 20.41
C TYR A 814 6.41 14.72 21.34
N VAL A 815 5.95 14.58 22.59
CA VAL A 815 6.03 15.62 23.64
C VAL A 815 6.84 15.14 24.86
N GLY A 816 6.91 13.83 25.06
CA GLY A 816 7.52 13.16 26.21
C GLY A 816 6.83 11.82 26.49
N PRO A 817 7.34 11.03 27.44
CA PRO A 817 6.77 9.73 27.77
C PRO A 817 5.43 9.87 28.50
N ASN A 818 4.44 9.07 28.10
CA ASN A 818 3.08 9.07 28.67
C ASN A 818 2.99 8.12 29.87
N GLU A 819 3.71 8.45 30.94
CA GLU A 819 3.81 7.69 32.18
C GLU A 819 3.94 8.63 33.39
N ASN A 820 3.86 8.08 34.62
CA ASN A 820 4.10 8.81 35.89
C ASN A 820 3.33 10.14 36.07
N TYR A 821 2.29 10.36 35.26
CA TYR A 821 1.50 11.59 35.19
C TYR A 821 0.44 11.69 36.29
N TYR A 822 0.09 10.57 36.95
CA TYR A 822 -0.96 10.49 37.96
C TYR A 822 -0.63 9.50 39.07
N LYS A 823 -0.97 9.83 40.33
CA LYS A 823 -0.83 8.96 41.50
C LYS A 823 -2.03 9.12 42.44
N ASP A 824 -2.75 8.04 42.73
CA ASP A 824 -3.76 7.99 43.79
C ASP A 824 -3.32 7.22 45.05
N TYR A 825 -2.04 6.82 45.07
CA TYR A 825 -1.38 6.12 46.16
C TYR A 825 0.13 6.37 46.12
N LEU A 826 0.77 6.35 47.29
CA LEU A 826 2.23 6.22 47.44
C LEU A 826 2.47 4.92 48.23
N ASN A 827 3.46 4.12 47.83
CA ASN A 827 3.85 2.99 48.66
C ASN A 827 4.35 3.50 50.04
N PRO A 828 4.26 2.67 51.11
CA PRO A 828 4.60 3.12 52.47
C PRO A 828 6.06 3.57 52.59
N THR A 829 6.91 3.05 51.71
CA THR A 829 8.35 3.31 51.64
C THR A 829 8.66 4.72 51.15
N LEU A 830 8.03 5.17 50.06
CA LEU A 830 8.11 6.56 49.58
C LEU A 830 7.41 7.51 50.55
N GLN A 831 6.26 7.12 51.12
CA GLN A 831 5.62 7.90 52.17
C GLN A 831 6.55 8.10 53.37
N LYS A 832 7.32 7.08 53.76
CA LYS A 832 8.28 7.21 54.86
C LYS A 832 9.51 8.04 54.50
N ALA A 833 9.99 7.94 53.27
CA ALA A 833 11.01 8.83 52.74
C ALA A 833 10.56 10.30 52.80
N HIS A 834 9.30 10.56 52.41
CA HIS A 834 8.68 11.89 52.45
C HIS A 834 8.67 12.52 53.85
N GLU A 835 8.19 11.78 54.86
CA GLU A 835 8.22 12.22 56.26
C GLU A 835 9.63 12.61 56.73
N ILE A 836 10.63 11.81 56.35
CA ILE A 836 12.03 12.02 56.74
C ILE A 836 12.59 13.25 56.03
N ASN A 837 12.44 13.37 54.71
CA ASN A 837 12.90 14.53 53.95
C ASN A 837 12.32 15.84 54.47
N ASN A 838 11.04 15.88 54.84
CA ASN A 838 10.43 17.06 55.44
C ASN A 838 11.08 17.43 56.77
N SER A 839 11.41 16.45 57.61
CA SER A 839 12.17 16.69 58.85
C SER A 839 13.63 17.14 58.63
N LEU A 840 14.19 16.85 57.45
CA LEU A 840 15.53 17.23 57.02
C LEU A 840 15.57 18.56 56.22
N GLY A 841 14.43 19.24 56.04
CA GLY A 841 14.34 20.48 55.26
C GLY A 841 14.42 20.28 53.74
N ARG A 842 14.17 19.05 53.26
CA ARG A 842 14.20 18.61 51.85
C ARG A 842 15.53 18.87 51.11
N ASP A 843 16.66 18.82 51.83
CA ASP A 843 18.02 18.93 51.24
C ASP A 843 18.64 17.56 50.88
N LEU A 844 19.26 17.47 49.70
CA LEU A 844 19.87 16.23 49.20
C LEU A 844 21.11 15.80 50.01
N ARG A 845 21.92 16.75 50.53
CA ARG A 845 23.09 16.38 51.37
C ARG A 845 22.63 15.95 52.77
N ALA A 846 21.54 16.50 53.30
CA ALA A 846 20.90 16.04 54.52
C ALA A 846 20.34 14.62 54.35
N ALA A 847 19.63 14.34 53.26
CA ALA A 847 19.16 13.00 52.91
C ALA A 847 20.31 11.98 52.79
N PHE A 848 21.41 12.34 52.13
CA PHE A 848 22.61 11.51 52.05
C PHE A 848 23.25 11.28 53.43
N ASN A 849 23.33 12.33 54.26
CA ASN A 849 23.86 12.22 55.62
C ASN A 849 22.97 11.33 56.52
N TYR A 850 21.65 11.29 56.32
CA TYR A 850 20.73 10.37 56.99
C TYR A 850 20.97 8.91 56.56
N ALA A 851 21.13 8.65 55.26
CA ALA A 851 21.49 7.31 54.77
C ALA A 851 22.85 6.86 55.34
N LYS A 852 23.83 7.76 55.38
CA LYS A 852 25.16 7.54 55.98
C LYS A 852 25.12 7.30 57.50
N SER A 853 24.10 7.78 58.23
CA SER A 853 24.03 7.58 59.69
C SER A 853 23.54 6.19 60.11
N ILE A 854 22.86 5.46 59.22
CA ILE A 854 22.39 4.07 59.42
C ILE A 854 23.50 3.20 60.01
N THR A 855 23.21 2.45 61.07
CA THR A 855 24.23 1.63 61.75
C THR A 855 24.60 0.42 60.91
N TYR A 856 25.86 0.35 60.46
CA TYR A 856 26.33 -0.73 59.60
C TYR A 856 26.29 -2.08 60.32
N SER A 857 25.75 -3.09 59.65
CA SER A 857 25.63 -4.46 60.17
C SER A 857 25.65 -5.46 59.01
N ARG A 858 26.68 -6.33 59.02
CA ARG A 858 27.02 -7.27 57.93
C ARG A 858 26.04 -8.45 57.77
N TYR A 859 25.04 -8.56 58.65
CA TYR A 859 24.17 -9.74 58.78
C TYR A 859 22.67 -9.41 58.75
N GLU A 860 22.29 -8.18 58.42
CA GLU A 860 20.88 -7.79 58.20
C GLU A 860 20.43 -8.16 56.76
N PRO A 861 19.11 -8.15 56.48
CA PRO A 861 18.37 -9.25 55.89
C PRO A 861 19.12 -10.01 54.78
N ALA A 862 19.46 -11.26 55.08
CA ALA A 862 20.18 -12.15 54.18
C ALA A 862 19.23 -12.90 53.22
N ASP A 863 18.81 -12.23 52.14
CA ASP A 863 18.22 -12.87 50.95
C ASP A 863 18.91 -12.33 49.68
N TYR A 864 20.02 -12.99 49.31
CA TYR A 864 20.67 -12.77 48.01
C TYR A 864 19.71 -13.21 46.89
N ASN A 865 19.55 -12.37 45.85
CA ASN A 865 18.66 -12.56 44.70
C ASN A 865 17.16 -12.63 45.04
N GLY A 866 16.58 -11.51 45.49
CA GLY A 866 15.10 -11.38 45.56
C GLY A 866 14.58 -10.15 46.30
N TYR A 867 15.35 -9.60 47.24
CA TYR A 867 14.97 -8.38 47.97
C TYR A 867 15.15 -7.14 47.07
N GLY A 868 14.05 -6.68 46.46
CA GLY A 868 14.03 -5.45 45.64
C GLY A 868 14.31 -4.18 46.44
N SER A 869 14.68 -3.10 45.74
CA SER A 869 15.17 -1.84 46.35
C SER A 869 14.20 -1.27 47.41
N GLU A 870 12.88 -1.37 47.17
CA GLU A 870 11.87 -0.94 48.13
C GLU A 870 12.01 -1.62 49.49
N ASN A 871 12.20 -2.94 49.53
CA ASN A 871 12.21 -3.69 50.79
C ASN A 871 13.46 -3.38 51.63
N TYR A 872 14.60 -3.11 50.98
CA TYR A 872 15.81 -2.61 51.64
C TYR A 872 15.59 -1.21 52.23
N ALA A 873 14.96 -0.29 51.49
CA ALA A 873 14.64 1.04 51.98
C ALA A 873 13.65 1.00 53.16
N ALA A 874 12.59 0.19 53.05
CA ALA A 874 11.60 -0.01 54.12
C ALA A 874 12.24 -0.57 55.41
N TYR A 875 13.10 -1.59 55.30
CA TYR A 875 13.86 -2.13 56.43
C TYR A 875 14.78 -1.05 57.05
N GLY A 876 15.49 -0.28 56.21
CA GLY A 876 16.39 0.79 56.67
C GLY A 876 15.66 1.92 57.39
N PHE A 877 14.51 2.36 56.89
CA PHE A 877 13.66 3.35 57.56
C PHE A 877 13.06 2.83 58.87
N ALA A 878 12.71 1.54 58.96
CA ALA A 878 12.13 0.95 60.16
C ALA A 878 13.14 0.66 61.28
N THR A 879 14.41 0.38 60.94
CA THR A 879 15.42 -0.10 61.90
C THR A 879 16.60 0.84 62.12
N HIS A 880 16.86 1.75 61.19
CA HIS A 880 18.08 2.57 61.09
C HIS A 880 19.39 1.75 61.18
N ARG A 881 19.36 0.51 60.68
CA ARG A 881 20.47 -0.46 60.58
C ARG A 881 20.53 -1.03 59.16
N GLY A 882 21.67 -1.59 58.75
CA GLY A 882 21.78 -2.31 57.48
C GLY A 882 23.20 -2.41 56.92
N ASN A 883 23.33 -2.89 55.69
CA ASN A 883 24.58 -2.94 54.91
C ASN A 883 24.55 -1.89 53.78
N CYS A 884 25.53 -1.92 52.87
CA CYS A 884 25.57 -1.03 51.70
C CYS A 884 24.28 -1.03 50.87
N TYR A 885 23.63 -2.19 50.64
CA TYR A 885 22.36 -2.28 49.92
C TYR A 885 21.21 -1.55 50.65
N VAL A 886 21.14 -1.62 51.97
CA VAL A 886 20.17 -0.86 52.76
C VAL A 886 20.48 0.64 52.74
N MET A 887 21.75 1.02 52.85
CA MET A 887 22.17 2.42 52.86
C MET A 887 21.97 3.10 51.51
N ALA A 888 22.28 2.40 50.41
CA ALA A 888 21.97 2.83 49.06
C ALA A 888 20.45 2.94 48.86
N ALA A 889 19.68 1.90 49.17
CA ALA A 889 18.22 1.89 49.02
C ALA A 889 17.53 3.03 49.79
N VAL A 890 17.93 3.30 51.04
CA VAL A 890 17.39 4.44 51.79
C VAL A 890 17.72 5.77 51.12
N PHE A 891 18.94 5.95 50.59
CA PHE A 891 19.26 7.18 49.86
C PHE A 891 18.48 7.29 48.53
N THR A 892 18.32 6.20 47.76
CA THR A 892 17.45 6.14 46.57
C THR A 892 16.01 6.53 46.91
N TYR A 893 15.46 5.89 47.95
CA TYR A 893 14.36 6.33 48.81
C TYR A 893 14.06 7.82 48.83
N LEU A 894 14.98 8.50 49.52
CA LEU A 894 14.92 9.91 49.85
C LEU A 894 15.14 10.77 48.61
N ALA A 895 16.08 10.42 47.72
CA ALA A 895 16.34 11.16 46.50
C ALA A 895 15.15 11.13 45.53
N LYS A 896 14.45 9.99 45.39
CA LYS A 896 13.21 9.87 44.61
C LYS A 896 12.09 10.79 45.14
N ASP A 897 11.92 10.87 46.46
CA ASP A 897 10.96 11.82 47.06
C ASP A 897 11.39 13.29 46.88
N LEU A 898 12.69 13.59 46.85
CA LEU A 898 13.19 14.93 46.52
C LEU A 898 13.07 15.29 45.03
N GLY A 899 12.44 14.44 44.20
CA GLY A 899 12.22 14.69 42.78
C GLY A 899 13.42 14.40 41.87
N TYR A 900 14.43 13.68 42.36
CA TYR A 900 15.59 13.26 41.57
C TYR A 900 15.35 11.92 40.87
N ASP A 901 15.83 11.80 39.64
CA ASP A 901 15.92 10.52 38.92
C ASP A 901 17.04 9.66 39.51
N ALA A 902 16.72 8.97 40.60
CA ALA A 902 17.66 8.23 41.43
C ALA A 902 17.43 6.72 41.34
N HIS A 903 18.49 5.96 41.06
CA HIS A 903 18.46 4.49 41.00
C HIS A 903 19.46 3.89 41.99
N GLN A 904 19.04 2.88 42.74
CA GLN A 904 19.98 2.00 43.40
C GLN A 904 20.74 1.20 42.34
N VAL A 905 22.05 1.03 42.52
CA VAL A 905 22.88 0.18 41.69
C VAL A 905 23.48 -0.91 42.57
N GLY A 906 23.52 -2.14 42.05
CA GLY A 906 24.17 -3.29 42.67
C GLY A 906 25.24 -3.86 41.75
N GLY A 907 26.38 -4.22 42.30
CA GLY A 907 27.51 -4.77 41.54
C GLY A 907 28.70 -5.03 42.44
N TYR A 908 29.89 -4.68 41.97
CA TYR A 908 31.15 -5.01 42.67
C TYR A 908 32.08 -3.81 42.82
N GLN A 909 32.81 -3.77 43.93
CA GLN A 909 33.87 -2.81 44.21
C GLN A 909 35.27 -3.46 44.22
N GLY A 910 36.22 -2.76 43.60
CA GLY A 910 37.66 -3.01 43.69
C GLY A 910 38.15 -4.32 43.06
N SER A 911 39.47 -4.46 42.95
CA SER A 911 40.15 -5.60 42.29
C SER A 911 39.99 -6.98 42.96
N TYR A 912 39.10 -7.10 43.95
CA TYR A 912 38.77 -8.34 44.65
C TYR A 912 37.29 -8.74 44.47
N ASN A 913 36.54 -8.04 43.59
CA ASN A 913 35.13 -8.27 43.31
C ASN A 913 34.29 -8.37 44.60
N THR A 914 34.38 -7.37 45.49
CA THR A 914 33.56 -7.34 46.71
C THR A 914 32.15 -6.86 46.35
N PRO A 915 31.07 -7.62 46.62
CA PRO A 915 29.71 -7.18 46.32
C PRO A 915 29.36 -5.88 47.05
N HIS A 916 28.78 -4.92 46.33
CA HIS A 916 28.56 -3.57 46.81
C HIS A 916 27.33 -2.90 46.17
N SER A 917 26.83 -1.85 46.80
CA SER A 917 25.68 -1.09 46.31
C SER A 917 25.79 0.39 46.64
N TRP A 918 25.39 1.22 45.69
CA TRP A 918 25.45 2.68 45.71
C TRP A 918 24.23 3.24 44.96
N VAL A 919 24.19 4.55 44.72
CA VAL A 919 23.10 5.22 44.02
C VAL A 919 23.64 6.02 42.84
N GLU A 920 23.01 5.87 41.67
CA GLU A 920 23.13 6.81 40.56
C GLU A 920 22.01 7.85 40.65
N ILE A 921 22.31 9.10 40.34
CA ILE A 921 21.31 10.15 40.12
C ILE A 921 21.63 10.86 38.80
N VAL A 922 20.64 10.97 37.91
CA VAL A 922 20.76 11.79 36.70
C VAL A 922 20.45 13.25 37.05
N ILE A 923 21.40 14.15 36.80
CA ILE A 923 21.25 15.59 37.02
C ILE A 923 21.70 16.31 35.75
N ASN A 924 20.76 16.96 35.05
CA ASN A 924 20.97 17.63 33.77
C ASN A 924 21.67 16.73 32.72
N GLY A 925 21.26 15.47 32.63
CA GLY A 925 21.84 14.47 31.71
C GLY A 925 23.14 13.81 32.22
N THR A 926 23.82 14.37 33.21
CA THR A 926 25.02 13.75 33.81
C THR A 926 24.64 12.76 34.91
N ILE A 927 25.18 11.55 34.84
CA ILE A 927 25.08 10.54 35.92
C ILE A 927 26.08 10.88 37.02
N TYR A 928 25.57 11.12 38.23
CA TYR A 928 26.36 11.27 39.44
C TYR A 928 26.19 10.07 40.37
N VAL A 929 27.30 9.60 40.92
CA VAL A 929 27.39 8.50 41.87
C VAL A 929 27.34 9.06 43.30
N PHE A 930 26.60 8.36 44.15
CA PHE A 930 26.45 8.62 45.58
C PHE A 930 26.59 7.32 46.35
N ASP A 931 27.60 7.22 47.21
CA ASP A 931 27.89 6.06 48.04
C ASP A 931 27.95 6.47 49.52
N PRO A 932 26.82 6.32 50.25
CA PRO A 932 26.76 6.64 51.68
C PRO A 932 27.63 5.72 52.55
N ASP A 933 28.01 4.55 52.05
CA ASP A 933 28.77 3.55 52.80
C ASP A 933 30.28 3.77 52.64
N PHE A 934 30.75 4.05 51.42
CA PHE A 934 32.12 4.50 51.15
C PHE A 934 32.51 5.76 51.96
N GLU A 935 31.61 6.76 52.03
CA GLU A 935 31.87 7.95 52.87
C GLU A 935 31.86 7.62 54.38
N LYS A 936 31.17 6.54 54.78
CA LYS A 936 31.13 6.06 56.16
C LYS A 936 32.39 5.28 56.55
N GLU A 937 32.80 4.31 55.73
CA GLU A 937 33.92 3.40 56.03
C GLU A 937 35.27 4.09 55.85
N LEU A 938 35.44 4.88 54.77
CA LEU A 938 36.75 5.43 54.39
C LEU A 938 36.89 6.93 54.66
N GLY A 939 35.82 7.64 55.01
CA GLY A 939 35.85 9.08 55.33
C GLY A 939 36.23 9.99 54.14
N ARG A 940 36.08 9.47 52.91
CA ARG A 940 36.34 10.17 51.64
C ARG A 940 35.00 10.66 51.07
N ASN A 941 35.01 11.68 50.21
CA ASN A 941 33.74 12.21 49.67
C ASN A 941 33.05 11.17 48.78
N GLY A 942 31.96 10.60 49.28
CA GLY A 942 31.08 9.67 48.56
C GLY A 942 29.81 10.34 48.04
N TYR A 943 29.69 11.66 48.15
CA TYR A 943 28.56 12.43 47.65
C TYR A 943 28.87 13.10 46.32
N MET A 944 28.07 12.83 45.30
CA MET A 944 28.07 13.52 44.00
C MET A 944 29.44 13.57 43.30
N PHE A 945 29.85 12.44 42.73
CA PHE A 945 31.05 12.31 41.90
C PHE A 945 30.75 11.48 40.64
N THR A 946 31.58 11.54 39.59
CA THR A 946 31.40 10.71 38.39
C THR A 946 32.22 9.42 38.46
N TYR A 947 31.82 8.37 37.75
CA TYR A 947 32.64 7.16 37.62
C TYR A 947 34.06 7.51 37.13
N GLY A 948 35.07 6.80 37.64
CA GLY A 948 36.49 7.10 37.36
C GLY A 948 37.09 8.27 38.14
N THR A 949 36.31 8.99 38.98
CA THR A 949 36.85 10.07 39.82
C THR A 949 38.05 9.60 40.66
N SER A 950 39.19 10.28 40.52
CA SER A 950 40.41 9.91 41.22
C SER A 950 40.22 9.96 42.75
N GLY A 951 40.31 8.79 43.37
CA GLY A 951 40.16 8.63 44.81
C GLY A 951 38.78 8.19 45.31
N THR A 952 37.88 7.75 44.43
CA THR A 952 36.71 6.94 44.83
C THR A 952 36.99 5.44 44.69
N LEU A 953 35.97 4.58 44.80
CA LEU A 953 36.11 3.15 44.49
C LEU A 953 36.13 2.92 42.97
N MET A 954 36.66 1.76 42.58
CA MET A 954 36.50 1.20 41.25
C MET A 954 35.22 0.34 41.26
N TYR A 955 34.16 0.84 40.62
CA TYR A 955 32.88 0.15 40.47
C TYR A 955 32.85 -0.58 39.14
N HIS A 956 32.41 -1.84 39.12
CA HIS A 956 32.32 -2.63 37.89
C HIS A 956 31.22 -3.71 37.96
N SER A 957 30.90 -4.29 36.80
CA SER A 957 29.99 -5.45 36.67
C SER A 957 28.65 -5.24 37.40
N TYR A 958 27.99 -4.11 37.13
CA TYR A 958 26.85 -3.60 37.90
C TYR A 958 25.58 -3.38 37.06
N SER A 959 24.43 -3.34 37.73
CA SER A 959 23.13 -3.03 37.14
C SER A 959 22.26 -2.20 38.10
N ARG A 960 21.33 -1.42 37.53
CA ARG A 960 20.30 -0.72 38.31
C ARG A 960 19.35 -1.75 38.95
N MET A 961 19.12 -1.61 40.25
CA MET A 961 18.20 -2.45 41.03
C MET A 961 16.83 -1.80 41.07
N ASN A 962 16.00 -2.15 40.09
CA ASN A 962 14.58 -1.81 40.06
C ASN A 962 13.77 -2.91 40.77
#